data_AF-A0A6L9IG55-F1
#
_entry.id   AF-A0A6L9IG55-F1
#
_cell.length_a   1.000
_cell.length_b   1.000
_cell.length_c   1.000
_cell.angle_alpha   90.00
_cell.angle_beta   90.00
_cell.angle_gamma   90.00
#
_symmetry.space_group_name_H-M   'P 1'
#
loop_
_entity.id
_entity.type
_entity.pdbx_description
1 polymer ?
#
loop_
_entity_poly.entity_id
_entity_poly.type
_entity_poly.pdbx_seq_one_letter_code
_entity_poly.pdbx_strand_id
1 'polypeptide(L)'
;MAAYLIVDVDDLMEHFGGHGISIDLQELAVGLRGGAALAAGLVSAEQLKAVAAANWQTQPAGRSGSIEPEYVFKAAGYDTFDIPRRKNLADALFVNYFSYDPEPVDELILATTDTELIPLARRVKTTRNARIRMWGVENVLEGTEFADSVMFQPLSTLLGIQQTKNVAVYIDFENIAISLNEQGYTVNLDMLVDSFARQAKAHGAVIKSAAYAPWGQRGTLPPLVDSNGREVADEAQSRLMMANIDPMYNLPGKNSADMRIAKDIITDSSHDDAADIYIIASGDRDFKDVINTLGRRSKQVILWAVRGSTSRQLENNPNITIEYVEDFTDLKTHQSLAAAATEEHEGEVDTTAFTPSQWSSVILQFDYLANLRGTNTLRRDQLIERLMDVGAVISRPRGEDLVKQAIAVGILRQLPRGKVMINEDYSVVEKTRLIRDRIVLRVLNTLNVRRWEYVNYGFLLKGLTMDKDLDLPGLNYSDQWRSDWIDCLVREQILLRELVPHRHNPDDLVPVIKMRTEYPLKMTETEDEPETETVEENWSGITLDDLEQMDTETADMVRRVVVSVEQFTSFRGFDWCPLGSLHKRLRANDRGMSFQRAVEYLIENGSATVDEYPNPQSEYYTKGISLEMDAPIVRAIIDDRDAFVRLLLQLYERSIPISGQSIRMLDGNIDWDLDLWFSVMETENVLNAVPGRAGQYSLFRTHHTVTLVAEAMRVERMGRPDK
;
A
#
# COMPACT_ATOMS: atom_id res chain seq x y z
N MET A 1 19.56 -46.82 32.28
CA MET A 1 19.55 -46.91 30.81
C MET A 1 20.96 -46.66 30.35
N ALA A 2 21.61 -47.65 29.75
CA ALA A 2 22.99 -47.56 29.31
C ALA A 2 23.02 -47.00 27.87
N ALA A 3 23.44 -45.75 27.71
CA ALA A 3 23.51 -45.06 26.42
C ALA A 3 24.94 -44.63 26.09
N TYR A 4 25.38 -44.92 24.86
CA TYR A 4 26.72 -44.61 24.37
C TYR A 4 26.66 -43.73 23.12
N LEU A 5 27.56 -42.75 23.08
CA LEU A 5 27.90 -41.98 21.88
C LEU A 5 29.36 -42.25 21.55
N ILE A 6 29.63 -42.80 20.37
CA ILE A 6 30.98 -42.99 19.83
C ILE A 6 31.16 -42.05 18.64
N VAL A 7 32.13 -41.14 18.71
CA VAL A 7 32.41 -40.16 17.64
C VAL A 7 33.76 -40.45 17.01
N ASP A 8 33.78 -40.69 15.70
CA ASP A 8 35.02 -40.73 14.91
C ASP A 8 35.40 -39.32 14.50
N VAL A 9 36.30 -38.70 15.27
CA VAL A 9 36.62 -37.28 15.10
C VAL A 9 37.46 -37.05 13.84
N ASP A 10 38.40 -37.95 13.53
CA ASP A 10 39.24 -37.82 12.33
C ASP A 10 38.39 -37.86 11.04
N ASP A 11 37.45 -38.81 10.97
CA ASP A 11 36.53 -39.00 9.84
C ASP A 11 35.65 -37.77 9.59
N LEU A 12 34.98 -37.30 10.65
CA LEU A 12 34.10 -36.14 10.55
C LEU A 12 34.89 -34.89 10.16
N MET A 13 36.07 -34.68 10.74
CA MET A 13 36.92 -33.52 10.41
C MET A 13 37.46 -33.57 8.98
N GLU A 14 37.89 -34.74 8.50
CA GLU A 14 38.31 -34.94 7.10
C GLU A 14 37.15 -34.65 6.15
N HIS A 15 35.96 -35.17 6.47
CA HIS A 15 34.77 -34.97 5.66
C HIS A 15 34.35 -33.49 5.57
N PHE A 16 34.31 -32.77 6.70
CA PHE A 16 33.97 -31.34 6.71
C PHE A 16 35.03 -30.48 6.01
N GLY A 17 36.31 -30.80 6.20
CA GLY A 17 37.42 -30.12 5.52
C GLY A 17 37.40 -30.32 4.00
N GLY A 18 37.07 -31.52 3.52
CA GLY A 18 36.97 -31.83 2.09
C GLY A 18 35.81 -31.12 1.37
N HIS A 19 34.77 -30.72 2.10
CA HIS A 19 33.56 -30.07 1.56
C HIS A 19 33.49 -28.57 1.87
N GLY A 20 34.57 -27.96 2.37
CA GLY A 20 34.63 -26.53 2.65
C GLY A 20 33.72 -26.06 3.79
N ILE A 21 33.27 -26.98 4.65
CA ILE A 21 32.38 -26.68 5.76
C ILE A 21 33.22 -26.22 6.95
N SER A 22 33.17 -24.93 7.28
CA SER A 22 33.81 -24.39 8.49
C SER A 22 32.97 -24.71 9.71
N ILE A 23 33.41 -25.66 10.53
CA ILE A 23 32.73 -26.06 11.76
C ILE A 23 33.48 -25.57 12.99
N ASP A 24 32.76 -24.95 13.92
CA ASP A 24 33.25 -24.72 15.28
C ASP A 24 33.29 -26.04 16.04
N LEU A 25 34.50 -26.53 16.33
CA LEU A 25 34.76 -27.77 17.07
C LEU A 25 34.07 -27.81 18.43
N GLN A 26 33.93 -26.66 19.11
CA GLN A 26 33.29 -26.58 20.41
C GLN A 26 31.77 -26.74 20.29
N GLU A 27 31.15 -26.10 19.30
CA GLU A 27 29.73 -26.30 19.01
C GLU A 27 29.43 -27.73 18.56
N LEU A 28 30.30 -28.32 17.73
CA LEU A 28 30.17 -29.71 17.29
C LEU A 28 30.20 -30.67 18.49
N ALA A 29 31.21 -30.54 19.36
CA ALA A 29 31.36 -31.44 20.51
C ALA A 29 30.16 -31.33 21.47
N VAL A 30 29.72 -30.10 21.80
CA VAL A 30 28.57 -29.86 22.68
C VAL A 30 27.26 -30.32 22.02
N GLY A 31 27.07 -29.99 20.74
CA GLY A 31 25.88 -30.32 19.96
C GLY A 31 25.67 -31.82 19.81
N LEU A 32 26.72 -32.57 19.44
CA LEU A 32 26.67 -34.04 19.36
C LEU A 32 26.30 -34.67 20.69
N ARG A 33 26.92 -34.22 21.80
CA ARG A 33 26.66 -34.77 23.13
C ARG A 33 25.25 -34.47 23.61
N GLY A 34 24.79 -33.22 23.42
CA GLY A 34 23.45 -32.78 23.79
C GLY A 34 22.36 -33.48 22.98
N GLY A 35 22.56 -33.57 21.66
CA GLY A 35 21.66 -34.30 20.77
C GLY A 35 21.59 -35.79 21.14
N ALA A 36 22.70 -36.39 21.56
CA ALA A 36 22.75 -37.83 21.84
C ALA A 36 22.02 -38.15 23.14
N ALA A 37 22.17 -37.27 24.14
CA ALA A 37 21.41 -37.37 25.39
C ALA A 37 19.90 -37.25 25.13
N LEU A 38 19.48 -36.34 24.24
CA LEU A 38 18.08 -36.17 23.86
C LEU A 38 17.54 -37.36 23.06
N ALA A 39 18.30 -37.85 22.08
CA ALA A 39 17.92 -39.02 21.28
C ALA A 39 17.80 -40.29 22.13
N ALA A 40 18.65 -40.43 23.15
CA ALA A 40 18.61 -41.49 24.14
C ALA A 40 17.48 -41.31 25.18
N GLY A 41 16.87 -40.12 25.27
CA GLY A 41 15.83 -39.81 26.26
C GLY A 41 16.35 -39.63 27.69
N LEU A 42 17.61 -39.21 27.84
CA LEU A 42 18.26 -38.99 29.14
C LEU A 42 17.88 -37.63 29.73
N VAL A 43 17.81 -37.56 31.06
CA VAL A 43 17.50 -36.32 31.79
C VAL A 43 18.68 -35.34 31.79
N SER A 44 19.90 -35.85 31.66
CA SER A 44 21.13 -35.06 31.58
C SER A 44 22.16 -35.73 30.66
N ALA A 45 22.93 -34.92 29.93
CA ALA A 45 24.05 -35.37 29.11
C ALA A 45 25.22 -35.98 29.92
N GLU A 46 25.20 -35.83 31.25
CA GLU A 46 26.14 -36.51 32.15
C GLU A 46 25.88 -38.01 32.28
N GLN A 47 24.66 -38.46 31.99
CA GLN A 47 24.30 -39.88 32.02
C GLN A 47 24.69 -40.63 30.74
N LEU A 48 25.14 -39.90 29.71
CA LEU A 48 25.61 -40.44 28.44
C LEU A 48 27.10 -40.77 28.53
N LYS A 49 27.48 -42.00 28.20
CA LYS A 49 28.89 -42.37 28.01
C LYS A 49 29.34 -41.93 26.61
N ALA A 50 29.99 -40.77 26.52
CA ALA A 50 30.45 -40.20 25.26
C ALA A 50 31.96 -40.42 25.05
N VAL A 51 32.34 -41.03 23.93
CA VAL A 51 33.73 -41.35 23.57
C VAL A 51 34.10 -40.64 22.27
N ALA A 52 35.20 -39.90 22.29
CA ALA A 52 35.77 -39.26 21.10
C ALA A 52 37.03 -40.03 20.67
N ALA A 53 36.97 -40.63 19.48
CA ALA A 53 37.98 -41.49 18.91
C ALA A 53 38.72 -40.77 17.77
N ALA A 54 40.05 -40.64 17.90
CA ALA A 54 40.92 -40.08 16.86
C ALA A 54 42.38 -40.49 17.09
N ASN A 55 43.24 -40.26 16.11
CA ASN A 55 44.68 -40.24 16.27
C ASN A 55 45.12 -38.87 16.80
N TRP A 56 45.09 -38.71 18.11
CA TRP A 56 45.43 -37.45 18.77
C TRP A 56 46.91 -37.08 18.60
N GLN A 57 47.75 -38.03 18.21
CA GLN A 57 49.19 -37.83 17.97
C GLN A 57 49.51 -37.18 16.61
N THR A 58 48.60 -37.27 15.63
CA THR A 58 48.81 -36.72 14.27
C THR A 58 48.05 -35.43 14.00
N GLN A 59 47.20 -35.01 14.92
CA GLN A 59 46.48 -33.74 14.84
C GLN A 59 47.51 -32.58 14.90
N PRO A 60 47.48 -31.62 13.96
CA PRO A 60 48.51 -30.59 13.89
C PRO A 60 48.53 -29.77 15.19
N ALA A 61 49.68 -29.76 15.88
CA ALA A 61 49.94 -28.79 16.95
C ALA A 61 49.65 -27.40 16.38
N GLY A 62 48.60 -26.77 16.91
CA GLY A 62 48.02 -25.57 16.34
C GLY A 62 49.07 -24.49 16.05
N ARG A 63 48.96 -23.81 14.91
CA ARG A 63 49.64 -22.52 14.73
C ARG A 63 49.18 -21.60 15.86
N SER A 64 50.14 -20.90 16.47
CA SER A 64 50.00 -20.01 17.63
C SER A 64 48.57 -19.45 17.81
N GLY A 65 47.79 -20.03 18.74
CA GLY A 65 46.45 -19.57 19.10
C GLY A 65 45.26 -20.49 18.75
N SER A 66 45.46 -21.63 18.10
CA SER A 66 44.38 -22.63 17.89
C SER A 66 44.28 -23.61 19.06
N ILE A 67 43.06 -23.85 19.55
CA ILE A 67 42.77 -24.78 20.66
C ILE A 67 42.91 -26.22 20.14
N GLU A 68 43.61 -27.08 20.89
CA GLU A 68 43.79 -28.49 20.52
C GLU A 68 42.44 -29.23 20.51
N PRO A 69 42.08 -29.96 19.43
CA PRO A 69 40.80 -30.68 19.33
C PRO A 69 40.56 -31.66 20.49
N GLU A 70 41.61 -32.36 20.95
CA GLU A 70 41.52 -33.27 22.11
C GLU A 70 41.04 -32.53 23.37
N TYR A 71 41.54 -31.31 23.58
CA TYR A 71 41.14 -30.47 24.71
C TYR A 71 39.67 -30.04 24.60
N VAL A 72 39.19 -29.70 23.40
CA VAL A 72 37.79 -29.32 23.17
C VAL A 72 36.84 -30.46 23.53
N PHE A 73 37.11 -31.68 23.07
CA PHE A 73 36.27 -32.84 23.38
C PHE A 73 36.33 -33.22 24.86
N LYS A 74 37.50 -33.16 25.51
CA LYS A 74 37.61 -33.33 26.97
C LYS A 74 36.80 -32.29 27.74
N ALA A 75 36.90 -31.01 27.35
CA ALA A 75 36.14 -29.92 27.98
C ALA A 75 34.62 -30.07 27.78
N ALA A 76 34.20 -30.61 26.64
CA ALA A 76 32.81 -30.97 26.36
C ALA A 76 32.36 -32.26 27.07
N GLY A 77 33.24 -32.93 27.84
CA GLY A 77 32.96 -34.09 28.68
C GLY A 77 32.94 -35.43 27.97
N TYR A 78 33.73 -35.58 26.91
CA TYR A 78 34.00 -36.86 26.27
C TYR A 78 35.19 -37.57 26.93
N ASP A 79 35.16 -38.90 26.92
CA ASP A 79 36.36 -39.71 27.10
C ASP A 79 37.11 -39.79 25.78
N THR A 80 38.33 -39.24 25.72
CA THR A 80 39.13 -39.23 24.50
C THR A 80 39.95 -40.51 24.39
N PHE A 81 39.78 -41.23 23.29
CA PHE A 81 40.45 -42.49 23.02
C PHE A 81 41.41 -42.34 21.84
N ASP A 82 42.70 -42.61 22.06
CA ASP A 82 43.73 -42.53 21.03
C ASP A 82 43.76 -43.79 20.17
N ILE A 83 43.61 -43.62 18.85
CA ILE A 83 43.66 -44.69 17.85
C ILE A 83 44.77 -44.40 16.83
N PRO A 84 45.98 -44.95 17.04
CA PRO A 84 47.08 -44.77 16.10
C PRO A 84 46.85 -45.41 14.72
N ARG A 85 45.92 -46.37 14.61
CA ARG A 85 45.60 -47.09 13.36
C ARG A 85 44.09 -47.32 13.22
N ARG A 86 43.49 -46.61 12.26
CA ARG A 86 42.05 -46.62 11.95
C ARG A 86 41.46 -48.01 11.64
N LYS A 87 42.20 -48.89 10.97
CA LYS A 87 41.74 -50.26 10.59
C LYS A 87 41.34 -51.18 11.76
N ASN A 88 41.70 -50.83 12.99
CA ASN A 88 41.34 -51.60 14.19
C ASN A 88 40.40 -50.83 15.13
N LEU A 89 39.74 -49.78 14.64
CA LEU A 89 38.95 -48.85 15.43
C LEU A 89 37.84 -49.56 16.23
N ALA A 90 36.99 -50.35 15.56
CA ALA A 90 35.92 -51.10 16.22
C ALA A 90 36.45 -52.13 17.22
N ASP A 91 37.56 -52.81 16.92
CA ASP A 91 38.21 -53.77 17.83
C ASP A 91 38.71 -53.11 19.11
N ALA A 92 39.42 -51.99 18.97
CA ALA A 92 40.01 -51.27 20.09
C ALA A 92 38.93 -50.68 21.01
N LEU A 93 37.88 -50.08 20.43
CA LEU A 93 36.73 -49.55 21.16
C LEU A 93 35.97 -50.65 21.90
N PHE A 94 35.75 -51.80 21.26
CA PHE A 94 35.10 -52.95 21.90
C PHE A 94 35.90 -53.41 23.13
N VAL A 95 37.21 -53.60 22.99
CA VAL A 95 38.07 -54.07 24.08
C VAL A 95 38.07 -53.13 25.27
N ASN A 96 38.13 -51.82 25.02
CA ASN A 96 38.28 -50.83 26.08
C ASN A 96 36.95 -50.48 26.77
N TYR A 97 35.86 -50.38 26.03
CA TYR A 97 34.59 -49.84 26.54
C TYR A 97 33.47 -50.87 26.73
N PHE A 98 33.55 -52.03 26.09
CA PHE A 98 32.43 -52.98 26.05
C PHE A 98 32.79 -54.41 26.53
N SER A 99 34.06 -54.81 26.51
CA SER A 99 34.48 -56.16 26.94
C SER A 99 34.31 -56.44 28.43
N TYR A 100 34.39 -55.40 29.27
CA TYR A 100 34.34 -55.51 30.73
C TYR A 100 33.11 -54.83 31.34
N ASP A 101 32.20 -54.30 30.51
CA ASP A 101 31.02 -53.57 30.99
C ASP A 101 29.88 -54.57 31.33
N PRO A 102 29.38 -54.60 32.57
CA PRO A 102 28.40 -55.60 33.00
C PRO A 102 26.98 -55.35 32.45
N GLU A 103 26.67 -54.12 32.01
CA GLU A 103 25.31 -53.73 31.62
C GLU A 103 25.08 -53.80 30.10
N PRO A 104 24.00 -54.44 29.63
CA PRO A 104 23.62 -54.42 28.22
C PRO A 104 23.22 -53.00 27.79
N VAL A 105 23.64 -52.59 26.58
CA VAL A 105 23.40 -51.26 26.02
C VAL A 105 21.95 -51.11 25.56
N ASP A 106 21.31 -50.01 25.95
CA ASP A 106 19.96 -49.62 25.55
C ASP A 106 19.96 -48.68 24.33
N GLU A 107 20.96 -47.80 24.22
CA GLU A 107 21.13 -46.90 23.08
C GLU A 107 22.61 -46.87 22.65
N LEU A 108 22.89 -47.13 21.37
CA LEU A 108 24.22 -46.96 20.79
C LEU A 108 24.15 -45.98 19.62
N ILE A 109 24.87 -44.88 19.71
CA ILE A 109 24.95 -43.85 18.67
C ILE A 109 26.38 -43.82 18.14
N LEU A 110 26.53 -44.05 16.83
CA LEU A 110 27.82 -44.00 16.13
C LEU A 110 27.84 -42.77 15.23
N ALA A 111 28.68 -41.78 15.52
CA ALA A 111 28.84 -40.57 14.71
C ALA A 111 30.06 -40.70 13.79
N THR A 112 29.80 -41.02 12.53
CA THR A 112 30.81 -41.32 11.50
C THR A 112 30.16 -41.40 10.12
N THR A 113 30.93 -41.09 9.09
CA THR A 113 30.71 -41.36 7.67
C THR A 113 31.42 -42.63 7.17
N ASP A 114 32.19 -43.31 8.01
CA ASP A 114 32.94 -44.52 7.67
C ASP A 114 32.21 -45.81 8.07
N THR A 115 32.33 -46.83 7.24
CA THR A 115 31.78 -48.17 7.47
C THR A 115 32.55 -49.00 8.51
N GLU A 116 33.79 -48.61 8.85
CA GLU A 116 34.67 -49.34 9.77
C GLU A 116 34.15 -49.42 11.22
N LEU A 117 33.22 -48.54 11.63
CA LEU A 117 32.59 -48.57 12.95
C LEU A 117 31.34 -49.46 13.02
N ILE A 118 30.75 -49.81 11.88
CA ILE A 118 29.53 -50.64 11.82
C ILE A 118 29.72 -52.01 12.51
N PRO A 119 30.86 -52.72 12.37
CA PRO A 119 31.09 -53.99 13.06
C PRO A 119 31.03 -53.92 14.59
N LEU A 120 31.20 -52.73 15.19
CA LEU A 120 31.05 -52.53 16.64
C LEU A 120 29.62 -52.84 17.10
N ALA A 121 28.62 -52.42 16.32
CA ALA A 121 27.20 -52.65 16.61
C ALA A 121 26.84 -54.13 16.75
N ARG A 122 27.56 -55.03 16.07
CA ARG A 122 27.36 -56.50 16.15
C ARG A 122 27.87 -57.12 17.44
N ARG A 123 28.87 -56.50 18.07
CA ARG A 123 29.65 -57.11 19.17
C ARG A 123 29.20 -56.62 20.53
N VAL A 124 28.66 -55.39 20.58
CA VAL A 124 28.11 -54.81 21.80
C VAL A 124 26.92 -55.62 22.28
N LYS A 125 26.92 -55.98 23.56
CA LYS A 125 25.80 -56.67 24.20
C LYS A 125 24.65 -55.68 24.38
N THR A 126 23.51 -55.93 23.74
CA THR A 126 22.35 -55.02 23.75
C THR A 126 21.15 -55.58 24.51
N THR A 127 20.24 -54.70 24.94
CA THR A 127 18.91 -55.10 25.47
C THR A 127 17.95 -55.46 24.33
N ARG A 128 16.82 -56.11 24.65
CA ARG A 128 15.83 -56.55 23.64
C ARG A 128 15.22 -55.40 22.83
N ASN A 129 15.18 -54.20 23.40
CA ASN A 129 14.62 -53.00 22.78
C ASN A 129 15.70 -51.97 22.47
N ALA A 130 16.96 -52.39 22.38
CA ALA A 130 18.07 -51.48 22.15
C ALA A 130 17.94 -50.81 20.77
N ARG A 131 18.28 -49.53 20.72
CA ARG A 131 18.28 -48.74 19.48
C ARG A 131 19.71 -48.43 19.09
N ILE A 132 20.04 -48.71 17.83
CA ILE A 132 21.34 -48.39 17.25
C ILE A 132 21.10 -47.29 16.21
N ARG A 133 21.81 -46.18 16.33
CA ARG A 133 21.75 -45.06 15.41
C ARG A 133 23.11 -44.79 14.80
N MET A 134 23.08 -44.41 13.53
CA MET A 134 24.25 -43.91 12.83
C MET A 134 24.02 -42.45 12.46
N TRP A 135 24.93 -41.60 12.87
CA TRP A 135 24.94 -40.17 12.60
C TRP A 135 26.04 -39.87 11.61
N GLY A 136 25.67 -39.57 10.37
CA GLY A 136 26.62 -39.27 9.30
C GLY A 136 26.10 -38.15 8.40
N VAL A 137 26.96 -37.67 7.51
CA VAL A 137 26.55 -36.71 6.46
C VAL A 137 25.84 -37.45 5.31
N GLU A 138 26.27 -38.68 5.02
CA GLU A 138 25.68 -39.55 4.00
C GLU A 138 25.24 -40.90 4.60
N ASN A 139 24.20 -41.50 4.01
CA ASN A 139 23.66 -42.79 4.45
C ASN A 139 24.49 -43.96 3.88
N VAL A 140 25.62 -44.26 4.54
CA VAL A 140 26.50 -45.38 4.14
C VAL A 140 25.96 -46.77 4.50
N LEU A 141 24.74 -46.85 5.06
CA LEU A 141 24.08 -48.11 5.39
C LEU A 141 23.28 -48.69 4.22
N GLU A 142 22.95 -47.88 3.21
CA GLU A 142 22.22 -48.34 2.02
C GLU A 142 22.99 -49.43 1.26
N GLY A 143 22.34 -50.57 1.04
CA GLY A 143 22.96 -51.73 0.39
C GLY A 143 23.79 -52.63 1.31
N THR A 144 23.87 -52.32 2.62
CA THR A 144 24.50 -53.20 3.62
C THR A 144 23.48 -54.06 4.36
N GLU A 145 23.94 -55.10 5.07
CA GLU A 145 23.07 -55.94 5.93
C GLU A 145 22.45 -55.17 7.11
N PHE A 146 22.85 -53.91 7.33
CA PHE A 146 22.46 -53.10 8.48
C PHE A 146 21.37 -52.07 8.18
N ALA A 147 20.99 -51.88 6.90
CA ALA A 147 20.02 -50.87 6.45
C ALA A 147 18.70 -50.91 7.23
N ASP A 148 18.22 -52.11 7.59
CA ASP A 148 16.95 -52.30 8.30
C ASP A 148 17.09 -52.33 9.83
N SER A 149 18.32 -52.40 10.35
CA SER A 149 18.61 -52.64 11.78
C SER A 149 19.22 -51.43 12.50
N VAL A 150 19.80 -50.49 11.75
CA VAL A 150 20.43 -49.27 12.28
C VAL A 150 19.69 -48.05 11.72
N MET A 151 19.23 -47.18 12.61
CA MET A 151 18.57 -45.94 12.21
C MET A 151 19.61 -44.91 11.77
N PHE A 152 19.62 -44.58 10.48
CA PHE A 152 20.39 -43.44 9.99
C PHE A 152 19.72 -42.12 10.37
N GLN A 153 20.50 -41.17 10.89
CA GLN A 153 20.06 -39.81 11.13
C GLN A 153 21.12 -38.83 10.60
N PRO A 154 20.78 -37.94 9.66
CA PRO A 154 21.74 -36.97 9.14
C PRO A 154 22.28 -36.06 10.24
N LEU A 155 23.61 -35.87 10.29
CA LEU A 155 24.27 -34.94 11.22
C LEU A 155 23.77 -33.50 11.08
N SER A 156 23.37 -33.11 9.86
CA SER A 156 22.71 -31.83 9.54
C SER A 156 21.43 -31.61 10.35
N THR A 157 20.65 -32.67 10.57
CA THR A 157 19.39 -32.59 11.32
C THR A 157 19.65 -32.42 12.83
N LEU A 158 20.78 -32.90 13.33
CA LEU A 158 21.14 -32.89 14.75
C LEU A 158 21.81 -31.59 15.20
N LEU A 159 22.64 -31.00 14.33
CA LEU A 159 23.37 -29.76 14.64
C LEU A 159 22.54 -28.50 14.35
N GLY A 160 21.28 -28.64 13.92
CA GLY A 160 20.48 -27.49 13.44
C GLY A 160 21.02 -26.86 12.15
N ILE A 161 22.10 -27.42 11.59
CA ILE A 161 22.65 -27.10 10.29
C ILE A 161 21.78 -27.84 9.27
N GLN A 162 20.56 -27.34 9.04
CA GLN A 162 20.00 -27.49 7.70
C GLN A 162 21.12 -27.01 6.77
N GLN A 163 21.65 -27.88 5.92
CA GLN A 163 22.43 -27.41 4.79
C GLN A 163 21.40 -26.66 3.95
N THR A 164 21.21 -25.38 4.26
CA THR A 164 20.22 -24.54 3.59
C THR A 164 20.72 -24.47 2.18
N LYS A 165 20.15 -25.32 1.32
CA LYS A 165 20.47 -25.33 -0.10
C LYS A 165 20.37 -23.89 -0.59
N ASN A 166 21.41 -23.43 -1.26
CA ASN A 166 21.41 -22.08 -1.79
C ASN A 166 20.46 -22.07 -3.00
N VAL A 167 19.51 -21.14 -3.01
CA VAL A 167 18.50 -20.98 -4.05
C VAL A 167 18.78 -19.71 -4.84
N ALA A 168 18.83 -19.82 -6.16
CA ALA A 168 18.84 -18.69 -7.07
C ALA A 168 17.55 -18.66 -7.89
N VAL A 169 16.87 -17.52 -7.91
CA VAL A 169 15.57 -17.32 -8.57
C VAL A 169 15.73 -16.35 -9.74
N TYR A 170 15.29 -16.77 -10.93
CA TYR A 170 15.27 -15.96 -12.14
C TYR A 170 13.86 -15.93 -12.70
N ILE A 171 13.25 -14.76 -12.70
CA ILE A 171 11.84 -14.58 -13.05
C ILE A 171 11.76 -13.85 -14.39
N ASP A 172 11.28 -14.53 -15.42
CA ASP A 172 10.81 -13.87 -16.64
C ASP A 172 9.43 -13.26 -16.36
N PHE A 173 9.45 -12.09 -15.75
CA PHE A 173 8.22 -11.48 -15.24
C PHE A 173 7.30 -11.04 -16.38
N GLU A 174 7.86 -10.64 -17.52
CA GLU A 174 7.07 -10.35 -18.72
C GLU A 174 6.29 -11.59 -19.17
N ASN A 175 6.94 -12.75 -19.31
CA ASN A 175 6.29 -13.98 -19.72
C ASN A 175 5.23 -14.45 -18.72
N ILE A 176 5.54 -14.40 -17.41
CA ILE A 176 4.61 -14.79 -16.36
C ILE A 176 3.40 -13.86 -16.31
N ALA A 177 3.61 -12.53 -16.33
CA ALA A 177 2.52 -11.56 -16.29
C ALA A 177 1.60 -11.68 -17.51
N ILE A 178 2.17 -11.82 -18.72
CA ILE A 178 1.39 -12.04 -19.94
C ILE A 178 0.61 -13.35 -19.86
N SER A 179 1.25 -14.45 -19.45
CA SER A 179 0.60 -15.75 -19.33
C SER A 179 -0.56 -15.75 -18.34
N LEU A 180 -0.36 -15.20 -17.14
CA LEU A 180 -1.42 -15.09 -16.12
C LEU A 180 -2.59 -14.26 -16.65
N ASN A 181 -2.29 -13.14 -17.30
CA ASN A 181 -3.30 -12.25 -17.85
C ASN A 181 -4.07 -12.89 -19.01
N GLU A 182 -3.41 -13.67 -19.88
CA GLU A 182 -4.06 -14.44 -20.96
C GLU A 182 -4.97 -15.55 -20.42
N GLN A 183 -4.64 -16.16 -19.28
CA GLN A 183 -5.51 -17.10 -18.57
C GLN A 183 -6.65 -16.42 -17.80
N GLY A 184 -6.72 -15.08 -17.85
CA GLY A 184 -7.79 -14.30 -17.22
C GLY A 184 -7.56 -13.97 -15.75
N TYR A 185 -6.34 -14.15 -15.24
CA TYR A 185 -5.96 -13.69 -13.89
C TYR A 185 -5.63 -12.20 -13.89
N THR A 186 -5.99 -11.55 -12.79
CA THR A 186 -5.52 -10.20 -12.49
C THR A 186 -4.08 -10.28 -11.97
N VAL A 187 -3.17 -9.54 -12.60
CA VAL A 187 -1.73 -9.58 -12.25
C VAL A 187 -1.49 -8.68 -11.03
N ASN A 188 -1.71 -9.23 -9.84
CA ASN A 188 -1.41 -8.53 -8.59
C ASN A 188 0.09 -8.65 -8.27
N LEU A 189 0.81 -7.53 -8.34
CA LEU A 189 2.25 -7.48 -8.16
C LEU A 189 2.66 -7.86 -6.73
N ASP A 190 2.00 -7.31 -5.71
CA ASP A 190 2.36 -7.57 -4.30
C ASP A 190 2.19 -9.06 -3.96
N MET A 191 1.07 -9.64 -4.37
CA MET A 191 0.78 -11.05 -4.15
C MET A 191 1.77 -11.96 -4.87
N LEU A 192 2.15 -11.62 -6.11
CA LEU A 192 3.15 -12.36 -6.87
C LEU A 192 4.52 -12.30 -6.19
N VAL A 193 4.96 -11.11 -5.79
CA VAL A 193 6.24 -10.88 -5.12
C VAL A 193 6.31 -11.65 -3.81
N ASP A 194 5.29 -11.53 -2.96
CA ASP A 194 5.23 -12.23 -1.68
C ASP A 194 5.20 -13.74 -1.86
N SER A 195 4.44 -14.23 -2.85
CA SER A 195 4.31 -15.66 -3.10
C SER A 195 5.57 -16.27 -3.71
N PHE A 196 6.24 -15.58 -4.63
CA PHE A 196 7.56 -15.98 -5.12
C PHE A 196 8.59 -16.00 -4.00
N ALA A 197 8.66 -14.97 -3.16
CA ALA A 197 9.60 -14.94 -2.05
C ALA A 197 9.33 -16.08 -1.04
N ARG A 198 8.05 -16.35 -0.73
CA ARG A 198 7.63 -17.42 0.19
C ARG A 198 7.95 -18.80 -0.37
N GLN A 199 7.59 -19.04 -1.64
CA GLN A 199 7.82 -20.33 -2.31
C GLN A 199 9.32 -20.60 -2.48
N ALA A 200 10.12 -19.61 -2.89
CA ALA A 200 11.57 -19.77 -2.99
C ALA A 200 12.21 -20.13 -1.64
N LYS A 201 11.80 -19.48 -0.55
CA LYS A 201 12.28 -19.77 0.81
C LYS A 201 11.92 -21.18 1.29
N ALA A 202 10.84 -21.77 0.78
CA ALA A 202 10.47 -23.15 1.11
C ALA A 202 11.48 -24.18 0.57
N HIS A 203 12.25 -23.83 -0.47
CA HIS A 203 13.25 -24.69 -1.08
C HIS A 203 14.68 -24.50 -0.53
N GLY A 204 14.95 -23.40 0.19
CA GLY A 204 16.26 -23.13 0.79
C GLY A 204 16.55 -21.65 1.03
N ALA A 205 17.83 -21.33 1.27
CA ALA A 205 18.27 -19.95 1.48
C ALA A 205 18.40 -19.22 0.13
N VAL A 206 17.57 -18.19 -0.09
CA VAL A 206 17.59 -17.40 -1.32
C VAL A 206 18.83 -16.50 -1.32
N ILE A 207 19.84 -16.85 -2.11
CA ILE A 207 21.09 -16.07 -2.26
C ILE A 207 21.00 -15.05 -3.39
N LYS A 208 20.10 -15.27 -4.36
CA LYS A 208 19.87 -14.38 -5.49
C LYS A 208 18.41 -14.47 -5.95
N SER A 209 17.79 -13.34 -6.24
CA SER A 209 16.47 -13.26 -6.85
C SER A 209 16.46 -12.09 -7.83
N ALA A 210 16.09 -12.34 -9.09
CA ALA A 210 16.06 -11.32 -10.13
C ALA A 210 14.80 -11.45 -11.00
N ALA A 211 14.16 -10.32 -11.30
CA ALA A 211 12.96 -10.25 -12.13
C ALA A 211 13.20 -9.41 -13.39
N TYR A 212 13.05 -10.05 -14.54
CA TYR A 212 13.37 -9.49 -15.86
C TYR A 212 12.09 -9.03 -16.54
N ALA A 213 12.02 -7.73 -16.85
CA ALA A 213 10.92 -7.15 -17.60
C ALA A 213 11.31 -5.78 -18.17
N PRO A 214 10.53 -5.25 -19.13
CA PRO A 214 10.67 -3.87 -19.61
C PRO A 214 10.06 -2.89 -18.60
N TRP A 215 10.64 -2.88 -17.39
CA TRP A 215 10.19 -2.08 -16.25
C TRP A 215 10.19 -0.57 -16.56
N GLY A 216 9.25 0.17 -15.96
CA GLY A 216 9.16 1.63 -16.10
C GLY A 216 8.73 2.11 -17.49
N GLN A 217 8.40 1.19 -18.41
CA GLN A 217 7.78 1.53 -19.69
C GLN A 217 6.30 1.24 -19.63
N ARG A 218 5.49 2.30 -19.54
CA ARG A 218 4.03 2.18 -19.55
C ARG A 218 3.54 1.40 -20.78
N GLY A 219 2.62 0.47 -20.58
CA GLY A 219 1.95 -0.26 -21.65
C GLY A 219 2.76 -1.41 -22.27
N THR A 220 3.92 -1.76 -21.72
CA THR A 220 4.69 -2.97 -22.09
C THR A 220 4.12 -4.22 -21.45
N LEU A 221 3.88 -4.15 -20.14
CA LEU A 221 3.30 -5.21 -19.35
C LEU A 221 1.76 -5.12 -19.32
N PRO A 222 1.08 -6.23 -19.00
CA PRO A 222 -0.30 -6.19 -18.55
C PRO A 222 -0.53 -5.25 -17.37
N PRO A 223 -1.79 -4.80 -17.14
CA PRO A 223 -2.11 -3.99 -15.97
C PRO A 223 -1.62 -4.70 -14.70
N LEU A 224 -0.65 -4.08 -14.03
CA LEU A 224 -0.13 -4.55 -12.75
C LEU A 224 -0.88 -3.82 -11.65
N VAL A 225 -1.54 -4.56 -10.78
CA VAL A 225 -2.29 -3.98 -9.67
C VAL A 225 -1.67 -4.35 -8.32
N ASP A 226 -1.93 -3.56 -7.29
CA ASP A 226 -1.64 -3.94 -5.91
C ASP A 226 -2.82 -4.67 -5.25
N SER A 227 -2.66 -5.02 -3.97
CA SER A 227 -3.70 -5.66 -3.15
C SER A 227 -4.99 -4.85 -3.03
N ASN A 228 -4.93 -3.54 -3.25
CA ASN A 228 -6.08 -2.64 -3.23
C ASN A 228 -6.64 -2.38 -4.64
N GLY A 229 -6.11 -3.05 -5.67
CA GLY A 229 -6.53 -2.88 -7.06
C GLY A 229 -5.93 -1.67 -7.76
N ARG A 230 -4.96 -0.98 -7.16
CA ARG A 230 -4.32 0.22 -7.75
C ARG A 230 -3.31 -0.16 -8.80
N GLU A 231 -3.31 0.51 -9.96
CA GLU A 231 -2.28 0.28 -10.98
C GLU A 231 -0.92 0.77 -10.47
N VAL A 232 0.04 -0.16 -10.40
CA VAL A 232 1.37 0.06 -9.79
C VAL A 232 2.50 -0.26 -10.76
N ALA A 233 2.23 -0.27 -12.07
CA ALA A 233 3.23 -0.55 -13.10
C ALA A 233 4.45 0.40 -13.01
N ASP A 234 4.22 1.68 -12.70
CA ASP A 234 5.27 2.69 -12.53
C ASP A 234 6.06 2.49 -11.22
N GLU A 235 5.47 1.88 -10.19
CA GLU A 235 6.09 1.62 -8.88
C GLU A 235 6.78 0.24 -8.80
N ALA A 236 6.67 -0.57 -9.86
CA ALA A 236 7.03 -1.99 -9.81
C ALA A 236 8.49 -2.23 -9.43
N GLN A 237 9.42 -1.41 -9.93
CA GLN A 237 10.85 -1.53 -9.62
C GLN A 237 11.11 -1.32 -8.13
N SER A 238 10.56 -0.26 -7.55
CA SER A 238 10.72 0.07 -6.14
C SER A 238 10.16 -1.04 -5.24
N ARG A 239 8.99 -1.58 -5.58
CA ARG A 239 8.34 -2.67 -4.84
C ARG A 239 9.15 -3.97 -4.89
N LEU A 240 9.69 -4.33 -6.05
CA LEU A 240 10.57 -5.50 -6.19
C LEU A 240 11.84 -5.38 -5.35
N MET A 241 12.49 -4.21 -5.39
CA MET A 241 13.70 -3.95 -4.59
C MET A 241 13.43 -4.06 -3.08
N MET A 242 12.28 -3.57 -2.60
CA MET A 242 11.89 -3.71 -1.19
C MET A 242 11.74 -5.18 -0.75
N ALA A 243 11.39 -6.06 -1.69
CA ALA A 243 11.27 -7.50 -1.46
C ALA A 243 12.58 -8.27 -1.71
N ASN A 244 13.71 -7.58 -1.87
CA ASN A 244 15.01 -8.16 -2.25
C ASN A 244 14.98 -8.95 -3.58
N ILE A 245 14.13 -8.54 -4.52
CA ILE A 245 14.12 -9.04 -5.90
C ILE A 245 14.72 -7.96 -6.78
N ASP A 246 15.82 -8.27 -7.46
CA ASP A 246 16.54 -7.31 -8.29
C ASP A 246 15.82 -7.09 -9.63
N PRO A 247 15.27 -5.88 -9.91
CA PRO A 247 14.56 -5.62 -11.15
C PRO A 247 15.53 -5.43 -12.32
N MET A 248 15.63 -6.42 -13.19
CA MET A 248 16.46 -6.40 -14.38
C MET A 248 15.71 -5.80 -15.57
N TYR A 249 16.15 -4.62 -16.01
CA TYR A 249 15.60 -3.97 -17.20
C TYR A 249 16.06 -4.66 -18.48
N ASN A 250 15.14 -5.19 -19.29
CA ASN A 250 15.41 -5.68 -20.64
C ASN A 250 14.86 -4.69 -21.69
N LEU A 251 15.55 -4.56 -22.84
CA LEU A 251 15.04 -3.74 -23.94
C LEU A 251 13.94 -4.52 -24.67
N PRO A 252 12.79 -3.90 -25.02
CA PRO A 252 11.69 -4.59 -25.68
C PRO A 252 12.14 -5.21 -27.01
N GLY A 253 12.01 -6.53 -27.11
CA GLY A 253 12.38 -7.33 -28.29
C GLY A 253 12.16 -8.82 -28.02
N LYS A 254 11.61 -9.55 -29.01
CA LYS A 254 11.03 -10.91 -28.83
C LYS A 254 11.92 -11.98 -28.18
N ASN A 255 13.25 -11.80 -28.09
CA ASN A 255 14.19 -12.78 -27.56
C ASN A 255 15.27 -12.15 -26.64
N SER A 256 15.14 -10.87 -26.25
CA SER A 256 16.19 -10.17 -25.51
C SER A 256 16.25 -10.57 -24.04
N ALA A 257 15.09 -10.88 -23.45
CA ALA A 257 14.93 -11.33 -22.08
C ALA A 257 15.55 -12.73 -21.89
N ASP A 258 15.15 -13.69 -22.73
CA ASP A 258 15.55 -15.09 -22.62
C ASP A 258 17.06 -15.27 -22.73
N MET A 259 17.67 -14.61 -23.72
CA MET A 259 19.13 -14.64 -23.89
C MET A 259 19.87 -14.07 -22.68
N ARG A 260 19.33 -13.02 -22.06
CA ARG A 260 19.96 -12.41 -20.89
C ARG A 260 19.83 -13.30 -19.67
N ILE A 261 18.63 -13.81 -19.39
CA ILE A 261 18.38 -14.74 -18.28
C ILE A 261 19.26 -15.99 -18.44
N ALA A 262 19.28 -16.57 -19.63
CA ALA A 262 20.12 -17.73 -19.94
C ALA A 262 21.60 -17.46 -19.68
N LYS A 263 22.11 -16.29 -20.12
CA LYS A 263 23.50 -15.90 -19.88
C LYS A 263 23.80 -15.76 -18.39
N ASP A 264 22.94 -15.07 -17.65
CA ASP A 264 23.11 -14.83 -16.22
C ASP A 264 23.13 -16.16 -15.44
N ILE A 265 22.19 -17.08 -15.74
CA ILE A 265 22.15 -18.42 -15.13
C ILE A 265 23.44 -19.21 -15.41
N ILE A 266 23.92 -19.23 -16.65
CA ILE A 266 25.12 -20.00 -17.02
C ILE A 266 26.38 -19.44 -16.36
N THR A 267 26.48 -18.11 -16.27
CA THR A 267 27.56 -17.41 -15.56
C THR A 267 27.50 -17.70 -14.06
N ASP A 268 26.35 -17.52 -13.43
CA ASP A 268 26.21 -17.73 -11.99
C ASP A 268 26.44 -19.20 -11.60
N SER A 269 25.97 -20.15 -12.40
CA SER A 269 26.20 -21.59 -12.16
C SER A 269 27.62 -22.08 -12.44
N SER A 270 28.53 -21.19 -12.85
CA SER A 270 29.94 -21.51 -13.07
C SER A 270 30.88 -21.06 -11.94
N HIS A 271 30.35 -20.35 -10.92
CA HIS A 271 31.13 -19.92 -9.77
C HIS A 271 31.22 -21.02 -8.69
N ASP A 272 32.26 -20.95 -7.86
CA ASP A 272 32.49 -21.90 -6.77
C ASP A 272 31.43 -21.79 -5.65
N ASP A 273 30.77 -20.64 -5.52
CA ASP A 273 29.66 -20.34 -4.60
C ASP A 273 28.27 -20.47 -5.27
N ALA A 274 28.19 -21.16 -6.41
CA ALA A 274 26.95 -21.33 -7.17
C ALA A 274 25.84 -22.02 -6.35
N ALA A 275 24.60 -21.54 -6.54
CA ALA A 275 23.39 -22.12 -5.95
C ALA A 275 23.26 -23.64 -6.20
N ASP A 276 22.60 -24.34 -5.28
CA ASP A 276 22.28 -25.76 -5.39
C ASP A 276 20.98 -25.98 -6.18
N ILE A 277 20.03 -25.04 -6.00
CA ILE A 277 18.71 -25.04 -6.64
C ILE A 277 18.57 -23.77 -7.48
N TYR A 278 18.18 -23.97 -8.74
CA TYR A 278 17.83 -22.90 -9.67
C TYR A 278 16.32 -22.92 -9.90
N ILE A 279 15.66 -21.83 -9.53
CA ILE A 279 14.25 -21.60 -9.83
C ILE A 279 14.18 -20.70 -11.06
N ILE A 280 13.56 -21.18 -12.13
CA ILE A 280 13.34 -20.43 -13.37
C ILE A 280 11.83 -20.23 -13.52
N ALA A 281 11.34 -18.99 -13.46
CA ALA A 281 9.94 -18.70 -13.70
C ALA A 281 9.74 -18.28 -15.16
N SER A 282 9.36 -19.24 -16.01
CA SER A 282 9.03 -19.04 -17.42
C SER A 282 8.33 -20.27 -18.00
N GLY A 283 7.46 -20.07 -19.00
CA GLY A 283 6.87 -21.15 -19.80
C GLY A 283 7.60 -21.46 -21.12
N ASP A 284 8.66 -20.70 -21.46
CA ASP A 284 9.27 -20.72 -22.78
C ASP A 284 10.24 -21.90 -23.01
N ARG A 285 10.10 -22.57 -24.16
CA ARG A 285 10.96 -23.68 -24.60
C ARG A 285 12.43 -23.27 -24.75
N ASP A 286 12.71 -21.99 -24.95
CA ASP A 286 14.06 -21.48 -25.23
C ASP A 286 15.01 -21.66 -24.02
N PHE A 287 14.48 -21.92 -22.81
CA PHE A 287 15.27 -22.27 -21.62
C PHE A 287 15.79 -23.72 -21.59
N LYS A 288 15.38 -24.58 -22.52
CA LYS A 288 15.73 -26.01 -22.51
C LYS A 288 17.25 -26.26 -22.45
N ASP A 289 18.04 -25.51 -23.19
CA ASP A 289 19.50 -25.69 -23.23
C ASP A 289 20.17 -25.30 -21.91
N VAL A 290 19.63 -24.29 -21.24
CA VAL A 290 20.09 -23.84 -19.90
C VAL A 290 19.78 -24.92 -18.87
N ILE A 291 18.55 -25.43 -18.86
CA ILE A 291 18.10 -26.51 -17.97
C ILE A 291 18.99 -27.75 -18.11
N ASN A 292 19.27 -28.17 -19.35
CA ASN A 292 20.15 -29.31 -19.61
C ASN A 292 21.58 -29.06 -19.11
N THR A 293 22.06 -27.82 -19.21
CA THR A 293 23.40 -27.46 -18.72
C THR A 293 23.48 -27.48 -17.20
N LEU A 294 22.45 -27.00 -16.50
CA LEU A 294 22.33 -27.09 -15.04
C LEU A 294 22.28 -28.55 -14.56
N GLY A 295 21.50 -29.39 -15.25
CA GLY A 295 21.43 -30.83 -14.96
C GLY A 295 22.78 -31.54 -15.12
N ARG A 296 23.57 -31.20 -16.14
CA ARG A 296 24.95 -31.72 -16.30
C ARG A 296 25.91 -31.27 -15.20
N ARG A 297 25.61 -30.15 -14.52
CA ARG A 297 26.36 -29.63 -13.37
C ARG A 297 25.82 -30.17 -12.03
N SER A 298 24.96 -31.19 -12.06
CA SER A 298 24.32 -31.77 -10.88
C SER A 298 23.52 -30.75 -10.04
N LYS A 299 23.00 -29.69 -10.67
CA LYS A 299 22.16 -28.68 -10.02
C LYS A 299 20.69 -29.05 -10.15
N GLN A 300 19.90 -28.81 -9.11
CA GLN A 300 18.46 -29.05 -9.13
C GLN A 300 17.74 -27.87 -9.80
N VAL A 301 16.77 -28.17 -10.67
CA VAL A 301 16.01 -27.14 -11.40
C VAL A 301 14.52 -27.25 -11.08
N ILE A 302 13.94 -26.13 -10.66
CA ILE A 302 12.50 -25.97 -10.43
C ILE A 302 11.99 -24.94 -11.45
N LEU A 303 10.97 -25.30 -12.20
CA LEU A 303 10.32 -24.43 -13.17
C LEU A 303 9.03 -23.90 -12.56
N TRP A 304 8.92 -22.59 -12.40
CA TRP A 304 7.64 -21.93 -12.12
C TRP A 304 6.96 -21.57 -13.43
N ALA A 305 5.83 -22.18 -13.70
CA ALA A 305 5.14 -22.02 -14.97
C ALA A 305 3.66 -21.66 -14.77
N VAL A 306 3.03 -21.09 -15.80
CA VAL A 306 1.59 -20.84 -15.81
C VAL A 306 0.90 -21.96 -16.59
N ARG A 307 -0.20 -22.47 -16.06
CA ARG A 307 -0.93 -23.60 -16.62
C ARG A 307 -1.50 -23.19 -17.99
N GLY A 308 -1.30 -24.06 -18.98
CA GLY A 308 -1.77 -23.82 -20.34
C GLY A 308 -0.87 -22.92 -21.21
N SER A 309 0.15 -22.26 -20.65
CA SER A 309 1.18 -21.53 -21.43
C SER A 309 2.55 -22.21 -21.46
N THR A 310 2.69 -23.36 -20.79
CA THR A 310 3.94 -24.13 -20.72
C THR A 310 4.17 -24.96 -21.99
N SER A 311 5.39 -24.96 -22.53
CA SER A 311 5.76 -25.82 -23.66
C SER A 311 5.75 -27.31 -23.27
N ARG A 312 5.08 -28.15 -24.08
CA ARG A 312 5.10 -29.63 -23.95
C ARG A 312 6.50 -30.24 -23.89
N GLN A 313 7.50 -29.56 -24.45
CA GLN A 313 8.88 -30.05 -24.41
C GLN A 313 9.52 -29.90 -23.03
N LEU A 314 9.10 -28.90 -22.24
CA LEU A 314 9.53 -28.73 -20.86
C LEU A 314 8.76 -29.68 -19.94
N GLU A 315 7.45 -29.81 -20.13
CA GLU A 315 6.60 -30.73 -19.34
C GLU A 315 7.07 -32.19 -19.36
N ASN A 316 7.67 -32.63 -20.48
CA ASN A 316 8.16 -34.00 -20.64
C ASN A 316 9.62 -34.20 -20.19
N ASN A 317 10.27 -33.20 -19.58
CA ASN A 317 11.65 -33.31 -19.13
C ASN A 317 11.71 -33.94 -17.72
N PRO A 318 12.30 -35.14 -17.53
CA PRO A 318 12.32 -35.82 -16.23
C PRO A 318 13.26 -35.16 -15.21
N ASN A 319 14.12 -34.23 -15.64
CA ASN A 319 15.13 -33.59 -14.78
C ASN A 319 14.66 -32.27 -14.17
N ILE A 320 13.38 -31.91 -14.31
CA ILE A 320 12.82 -30.67 -13.73
C ILE A 320 11.63 -30.99 -12.84
N THR A 321 11.47 -30.19 -11.78
CA THR A 321 10.23 -30.12 -11.01
C THR A 321 9.43 -28.92 -11.53
N ILE A 322 8.16 -29.10 -11.89
CA ILE A 322 7.29 -28.00 -12.33
C ILE A 322 6.33 -27.66 -11.19
N GLU A 323 6.27 -26.38 -10.85
CA GLU A 323 5.28 -25.83 -9.93
C GLU A 323 4.49 -24.77 -10.68
N TYR A 324 3.17 -24.83 -10.58
CA TYR A 324 2.33 -23.85 -11.25
C TYR A 324 2.16 -22.62 -10.36
N VAL A 325 2.33 -21.43 -10.94
CA VAL A 325 2.21 -20.16 -10.22
C VAL A 325 0.85 -20.05 -9.56
N GLU A 326 -0.20 -20.51 -10.24
CA GLU A 326 -1.58 -20.50 -9.75
C GLU A 326 -1.79 -21.39 -8.51
N ASP A 327 -0.96 -22.41 -8.30
CA ASP A 327 -1.14 -23.37 -7.19
C ASP A 327 -0.60 -22.79 -5.86
N PHE A 328 0.30 -21.82 -5.90
CA PHE A 328 0.89 -21.17 -4.71
C PHE A 328 0.63 -19.64 -4.65
N THR A 329 -0.22 -19.13 -5.55
CA THR A 329 -0.68 -17.74 -5.56
C THR A 329 -2.21 -17.70 -5.48
N ASP A 330 -2.75 -16.89 -4.55
CA ASP A 330 -4.20 -16.71 -4.40
C ASP A 330 -4.75 -15.67 -5.40
N LEU A 331 -4.31 -15.73 -6.67
CA LEU A 331 -4.69 -14.74 -7.67
C LEU A 331 -6.17 -14.84 -8.03
N LYS A 332 -6.84 -13.68 -8.03
CA LYS A 332 -8.23 -13.57 -8.49
C LYS A 332 -8.30 -13.48 -10.01
N THR A 333 -9.34 -14.05 -10.58
CA THR A 333 -9.62 -13.89 -12.02
C THR A 333 -10.40 -12.61 -12.27
N HIS A 334 -10.22 -12.02 -13.45
CA HIS A 334 -10.97 -10.84 -13.90
C HIS A 334 -12.49 -11.07 -13.86
N GLN A 335 -12.94 -12.31 -14.12
CA GLN A 335 -14.35 -12.69 -14.01
C GLN A 335 -14.83 -12.75 -12.56
N SER A 336 -14.02 -13.26 -11.63
CA SER A 336 -14.37 -13.29 -10.21
C SER A 336 -14.47 -11.89 -9.60
N LEU A 337 -13.61 -10.96 -10.03
CA LEU A 337 -13.69 -9.55 -9.63
C LEU A 337 -14.91 -8.86 -10.22
N ALA A 338 -15.23 -9.11 -11.50
CA ALA A 338 -16.44 -8.59 -12.12
C ALA A 338 -17.71 -9.13 -11.45
N ALA A 339 -17.75 -10.42 -11.11
CA ALA A 339 -18.88 -11.03 -10.40
C ALA A 339 -19.03 -10.48 -8.97
N ALA A 340 -17.93 -10.36 -8.21
CA ALA A 340 -17.93 -9.75 -6.88
C ALA A 340 -18.42 -8.29 -6.92
N ALA A 341 -17.95 -7.49 -7.87
CA ALA A 341 -18.40 -6.11 -8.08
C ALA A 341 -19.88 -6.01 -8.51
N THR A 342 -20.47 -7.09 -9.04
CA THR A 342 -21.90 -7.16 -9.42
C THR A 342 -22.77 -7.67 -8.27
N GLU A 343 -22.24 -8.54 -7.38
CA GLU A 343 -22.94 -9.03 -6.17
C GLU A 343 -22.92 -8.02 -5.02
N GLU A 344 -21.90 -7.14 -4.96
CA GLU A 344 -21.78 -6.05 -3.99
C GLU A 344 -22.86 -4.95 -4.16
N HIS A 345 -23.67 -4.99 -5.22
CA HIS A 345 -24.84 -4.13 -5.38
C HIS A 345 -25.97 -4.35 -4.35
N GLU A 346 -25.91 -5.39 -3.51
CA GLU A 346 -27.00 -5.69 -2.57
C GLU A 346 -26.67 -5.64 -1.06
N GLY A 347 -25.49 -5.19 -0.60
CA GLY A 347 -25.35 -5.09 0.87
C GLY A 347 -24.08 -4.62 1.57
N GLU A 348 -22.97 -4.31 0.90
CA GLU A 348 -21.76 -3.87 1.62
C GLU A 348 -21.05 -2.75 0.86
N VAL A 349 -20.79 -1.64 1.55
CA VAL A 349 -20.09 -0.48 1.00
C VAL A 349 -18.62 -0.85 0.86
N ASP A 350 -18.20 -1.20 -0.37
CA ASP A 350 -16.81 -1.50 -0.64
C ASP A 350 -15.93 -0.27 -0.39
N THR A 351 -15.05 -0.38 0.61
CA THR A 351 -14.05 0.63 0.98
C THR A 351 -12.77 0.54 0.13
N THR A 352 -12.73 -0.29 -0.91
CA THR A 352 -11.54 -0.40 -1.77
C THR A 352 -11.24 0.92 -2.48
N ALA A 353 -9.96 1.29 -2.48
CA ALA A 353 -9.49 2.53 -3.09
C ALA A 353 -9.57 2.46 -4.62
N PHE A 354 -10.37 3.32 -5.25
CA PHE A 354 -10.51 3.35 -6.71
C PHE A 354 -9.53 4.33 -7.34
N THR A 355 -8.46 3.81 -7.93
CA THR A 355 -7.38 4.61 -8.54
C THR A 355 -7.32 4.44 -10.06
N PRO A 356 -6.63 5.33 -10.79
CA PRO A 356 -6.52 5.22 -12.24
C PRO A 356 -5.87 3.90 -12.67
N SER A 357 -6.35 3.32 -13.77
CA SER A 357 -5.77 2.12 -14.38
C SER A 357 -5.75 2.17 -15.92
N GLN A 358 -5.18 1.16 -16.59
CA GLN A 358 -5.31 0.99 -18.05
C GLN A 358 -6.79 0.92 -18.49
N TRP A 359 -7.69 0.47 -17.62
CA TRP A 359 -9.13 0.54 -17.86
C TRP A 359 -9.60 1.98 -17.96
N SER A 360 -9.13 2.85 -17.06
CA SER A 360 -9.40 4.29 -17.14
C SER A 360 -8.87 4.87 -18.46
N SER A 361 -7.69 4.48 -18.93
CA SER A 361 -7.18 4.90 -20.27
C SER A 361 -8.11 4.46 -21.40
N VAL A 362 -8.59 3.21 -21.39
CA VAL A 362 -9.54 2.70 -22.40
C VAL A 362 -10.82 3.55 -22.39
N ILE A 363 -11.37 3.84 -21.21
CA ILE A 363 -12.59 4.63 -21.03
C ILE A 363 -12.39 6.07 -21.50
N LEU A 364 -11.33 6.73 -21.02
CA LEU A 364 -11.02 8.13 -21.31
C LEU A 364 -10.75 8.35 -22.81
N GLN A 365 -9.99 7.45 -23.46
CA GLN A 365 -9.71 7.55 -24.88
C GLN A 365 -10.89 7.14 -25.76
N PHE A 366 -11.72 6.19 -25.32
CA PHE A 366 -12.98 5.90 -25.98
C PHE A 366 -13.86 7.16 -25.98
N ASP A 367 -14.06 7.78 -24.82
CA ASP A 367 -14.91 8.97 -24.68
C ASP A 367 -14.37 10.15 -25.50
N TYR A 368 -13.06 10.36 -25.51
CA TYR A 368 -12.41 11.37 -26.36
C TYR A 368 -12.76 11.18 -27.85
N LEU A 369 -12.57 9.98 -28.39
CA LEU A 369 -12.85 9.68 -29.81
C LEU A 369 -14.34 9.71 -30.13
N ALA A 370 -15.18 9.23 -29.21
CA ALA A 370 -16.63 9.24 -29.31
C ALA A 370 -17.15 10.68 -29.40
N ASN A 371 -16.67 11.56 -28.53
CA ASN A 371 -17.04 12.97 -28.50
C ASN A 371 -16.57 13.72 -29.75
N LEU A 372 -15.31 13.52 -30.17
CA LEU A 372 -14.76 14.14 -31.38
C LEU A 372 -15.60 13.84 -32.64
N ARG A 373 -16.31 12.71 -32.66
CA ARG A 373 -17.07 12.21 -33.81
C ARG A 373 -18.57 12.26 -33.64
N GLY A 374 -19.07 12.68 -32.48
CA GLY A 374 -20.50 12.66 -32.15
C GLY A 374 -21.12 11.26 -32.27
N THR A 375 -20.44 10.22 -31.80
CA THR A 375 -20.93 8.82 -31.90
C THR A 375 -20.67 8.04 -30.62
N ASN A 376 -21.57 7.11 -30.29
CA ASN A 376 -21.41 6.21 -29.15
C ASN A 376 -20.74 4.87 -29.55
N THR A 377 -20.24 4.75 -30.78
CA THR A 377 -19.60 3.52 -31.28
C THR A 377 -18.30 3.81 -32.00
N LEU A 378 -17.26 3.01 -31.75
CA LEU A 378 -15.94 3.15 -32.39
C LEU A 378 -15.53 1.86 -33.08
N ARG A 379 -14.70 1.95 -34.13
CA ARG A 379 -14.02 0.76 -34.65
C ARG A 379 -12.90 0.37 -33.69
N ARG A 380 -12.69 -0.94 -33.48
CA ARG A 380 -11.64 -1.45 -32.60
C ARG A 380 -10.27 -0.87 -32.93
N ASP A 381 -9.92 -0.83 -34.21
CA ASP A 381 -8.62 -0.34 -34.69
C ASP A 381 -8.36 1.12 -34.33
N GLN A 382 -9.40 1.95 -34.31
CA GLN A 382 -9.29 3.38 -34.00
C GLN A 382 -9.02 3.63 -32.52
N LEU A 383 -9.67 2.83 -31.67
CA LEU A 383 -9.40 2.87 -30.23
C LEU A 383 -7.97 2.41 -29.94
N ILE A 384 -7.51 1.34 -30.60
CA ILE A 384 -6.15 0.81 -30.45
C ILE A 384 -5.10 1.84 -30.89
N GLU A 385 -5.30 2.47 -32.05
CA GLU A 385 -4.41 3.52 -32.54
C GLU A 385 -4.33 4.67 -31.55
N ARG A 386 -5.46 5.13 -31.01
CA ARG A 386 -5.46 6.20 -30.01
C ARG A 386 -4.77 5.80 -28.70
N LEU A 387 -4.96 4.57 -28.23
CA LEU A 387 -4.27 4.05 -27.04
C LEU A 387 -2.75 3.97 -27.25
N MET A 388 -2.30 3.69 -28.46
CA MET A 388 -0.88 3.77 -28.81
C MET A 388 -0.37 5.21 -28.83
N ASP A 389 -1.13 6.14 -29.41
CA ASP A 389 -0.75 7.55 -29.52
C ASP A 389 -0.55 8.23 -28.15
N VAL A 390 -1.34 7.84 -27.14
CA VAL A 390 -1.21 8.34 -25.76
C VAL A 390 -0.24 7.53 -24.90
N GLY A 391 0.40 6.49 -25.48
CA GLY A 391 1.32 5.62 -24.75
C GLY A 391 0.67 4.76 -23.68
N ALA A 392 -0.64 4.50 -23.77
CA ALA A 392 -1.32 3.53 -22.90
C ALA A 392 -0.92 2.09 -23.25
N VAL A 393 -0.55 1.84 -24.52
CA VAL A 393 0.03 0.56 -24.99
C VAL A 393 1.19 0.82 -25.94
N ILE A 394 2.25 0.01 -25.88
CA ILE A 394 3.45 0.22 -26.72
C ILE A 394 3.35 -0.36 -28.14
N SER A 395 2.37 -1.23 -28.38
CA SER A 395 2.27 -1.97 -29.64
C SER A 395 0.82 -2.31 -29.99
N ARG A 396 0.56 -2.49 -31.29
CA ARG A 396 -0.77 -2.91 -31.77
C ARG A 396 -1.23 -4.23 -31.16
N PRO A 397 -0.41 -5.30 -31.08
CA PRO A 397 -0.82 -6.54 -30.41
C PRO A 397 -1.24 -6.34 -28.95
N ARG A 398 -0.51 -5.51 -28.19
CA ARG A 398 -0.88 -5.16 -26.80
C ARG A 398 -2.20 -4.41 -26.75
N GLY A 399 -2.43 -3.45 -27.65
CA GLY A 399 -3.71 -2.76 -27.74
C GLY A 399 -4.87 -3.69 -28.10
N GLU A 400 -4.66 -4.65 -28.99
CA GLU A 400 -5.67 -5.66 -29.31
C GLU A 400 -6.02 -6.53 -28.10
N ASP A 401 -5.02 -6.93 -27.33
CA ASP A 401 -5.19 -7.72 -26.11
C ASP A 401 -5.95 -6.93 -25.03
N LEU A 402 -5.54 -5.69 -24.75
CA LEU A 402 -6.22 -4.81 -23.79
C LEU A 402 -7.69 -4.57 -24.16
N VAL A 403 -7.99 -4.32 -25.44
CA VAL A 403 -9.38 -4.10 -25.88
C VAL A 403 -10.19 -5.40 -25.84
N LYS A 404 -9.60 -6.57 -26.13
CA LYS A 404 -10.27 -7.87 -25.94
C LYS A 404 -10.61 -8.12 -24.47
N GLN A 405 -9.72 -7.78 -23.55
CA GLN A 405 -9.97 -7.92 -22.12
C GLN A 405 -11.04 -6.96 -21.63
N ALA A 406 -11.00 -5.70 -22.06
CA ALA A 406 -12.07 -4.75 -21.75
C ALA A 406 -13.44 -5.25 -22.23
N ILE A 407 -13.50 -6.00 -23.34
CA ILE A 407 -14.72 -6.70 -23.76
C ILE A 407 -15.07 -7.86 -22.83
N ALA A 408 -14.10 -8.70 -22.47
CA ALA A 408 -14.32 -9.87 -21.61
C ALA A 408 -14.77 -9.50 -20.19
N VAL A 409 -14.27 -8.39 -19.65
CA VAL A 409 -14.62 -7.84 -18.33
C VAL A 409 -15.97 -7.09 -18.37
N GLY A 410 -16.44 -6.71 -19.55
CA GLY A 410 -17.73 -6.01 -19.71
C GLY A 410 -17.63 -4.48 -19.68
N ILE A 411 -16.43 -3.90 -19.66
CA ILE A 411 -16.21 -2.45 -19.84
C ILE A 411 -16.61 -2.00 -21.24
N LEU A 412 -16.31 -2.83 -22.24
CA LEU A 412 -16.70 -2.62 -23.64
C LEU A 412 -17.69 -3.71 -24.08
N ARG A 413 -18.73 -3.32 -24.81
CA ARG A 413 -19.64 -4.23 -25.51
C ARG A 413 -19.20 -4.36 -26.97
N GLN A 414 -19.02 -5.59 -27.44
CA GLN A 414 -18.70 -5.86 -28.84
C GLN A 414 -19.95 -5.72 -29.71
N LEU A 415 -19.84 -4.99 -30.82
CA LEU A 415 -20.90 -4.77 -31.80
C LEU A 415 -20.52 -5.39 -33.16
N PRO A 416 -21.51 -5.64 -34.04
CA PRO A 416 -21.26 -6.13 -35.39
C PRO A 416 -20.28 -5.24 -36.18
N ARG A 417 -19.59 -5.85 -37.17
CA ARG A 417 -18.61 -5.19 -38.04
C ARG A 417 -17.36 -4.65 -37.31
N GLY A 418 -16.96 -5.29 -36.22
CA GLY A 418 -15.73 -4.95 -35.47
C GLY A 418 -15.80 -3.62 -34.73
N LYS A 419 -17.02 -3.18 -34.39
CA LYS A 419 -17.24 -1.99 -33.57
C LYS A 419 -17.29 -2.37 -32.09
N VAL A 420 -16.99 -1.40 -31.25
CA VAL A 420 -17.10 -1.47 -29.79
C VAL A 420 -17.89 -0.27 -29.29
N MET A 421 -18.57 -0.46 -28.17
CA MET A 421 -19.30 0.57 -27.42
C MET A 421 -18.95 0.42 -25.94
N ILE A 422 -18.91 1.51 -25.20
CA ILE A 422 -18.68 1.46 -23.76
C ILE A 422 -19.94 0.98 -23.03
N ASN A 423 -19.76 0.24 -21.94
CA ASN A 423 -20.84 -0.16 -21.05
C ASN A 423 -21.04 0.93 -19.99
N GLU A 424 -22.07 1.76 -20.15
CA GLU A 424 -22.27 2.93 -19.29
C GLU A 424 -22.63 2.55 -17.85
N ASP A 425 -23.28 1.41 -17.67
CA ASP A 425 -23.74 0.89 -16.38
C ASP A 425 -22.61 0.21 -15.56
N TYR A 426 -21.38 0.16 -16.09
CA TYR A 426 -20.28 -0.53 -15.42
C TYR A 426 -19.60 0.39 -14.40
N SER A 427 -19.50 -0.02 -13.14
CA SER A 427 -18.98 0.81 -12.02
C SER A 427 -17.65 1.50 -12.30
N VAL A 428 -16.68 0.81 -12.94
CA VAL A 428 -15.39 1.42 -13.32
C VAL A 428 -15.56 2.55 -14.34
N VAL A 429 -16.53 2.44 -15.26
CA VAL A 429 -16.87 3.45 -16.26
C VAL A 429 -17.48 4.67 -15.59
N GLU A 430 -18.47 4.46 -14.73
CA GLU A 430 -19.14 5.52 -13.98
C GLU A 430 -18.14 6.31 -13.13
N LYS A 431 -17.38 5.63 -12.27
CA LYS A 431 -16.37 6.27 -11.40
C LYS A 431 -15.30 7.00 -12.23
N THR A 432 -14.79 6.41 -13.30
CA THR A 432 -13.77 7.08 -14.16
C THR A 432 -14.32 8.35 -14.80
N ARG A 433 -15.57 8.32 -15.31
CA ARG A 433 -16.21 9.48 -15.93
C ARG A 433 -16.49 10.58 -14.91
N LEU A 434 -17.06 10.23 -13.75
CA LEU A 434 -17.32 11.16 -12.66
C LEU A 434 -16.04 11.91 -12.26
N ILE A 435 -14.94 11.19 -12.00
CA ILE A 435 -13.68 11.81 -11.57
C ILE A 435 -13.10 12.71 -12.65
N ARG A 436 -13.10 12.25 -13.91
CA ARG A 436 -12.69 13.08 -15.05
C ARG A 436 -13.51 14.37 -15.08
N ASP A 437 -14.83 14.26 -15.03
CA ASP A 437 -15.75 15.38 -15.24
C ASP A 437 -15.62 16.40 -14.11
N ARG A 438 -15.53 15.95 -12.85
CA ARG A 438 -15.29 16.85 -11.71
C ARG A 438 -13.95 17.57 -11.79
N ILE A 439 -12.86 16.87 -12.14
CA ILE A 439 -11.54 17.51 -12.27
C ILE A 439 -11.54 18.50 -13.44
N VAL A 440 -12.07 18.11 -14.60
CA VAL A 440 -12.15 18.98 -15.79
C VAL A 440 -13.02 20.20 -15.51
N LEU A 441 -14.20 20.03 -14.90
CA LEU A 441 -15.09 21.12 -14.50
C LEU A 441 -14.38 22.10 -13.55
N ARG A 442 -13.65 21.58 -12.55
CA ARG A 442 -12.92 22.45 -11.61
C ARG A 442 -11.81 23.25 -12.28
N VAL A 443 -11.09 22.65 -13.23
CA VAL A 443 -10.08 23.33 -14.04
C VAL A 443 -10.75 24.40 -14.91
N LEU A 444 -11.82 24.05 -15.64
CA LEU A 444 -12.55 24.97 -16.51
C LEU A 444 -13.13 26.17 -15.74
N ASN A 445 -13.75 25.94 -14.59
CA ASN A 445 -14.30 27.00 -13.75
C ASN A 445 -13.20 27.96 -13.30
N THR A 446 -12.01 27.45 -12.99
CA THR A 446 -10.88 28.30 -12.60
C THR A 446 -10.34 29.11 -13.78
N LEU A 447 -10.25 28.53 -14.97
CA LEU A 447 -9.76 29.22 -16.17
C LEU A 447 -10.76 30.25 -16.70
N ASN A 448 -12.05 29.89 -16.78
CA ASN A 448 -13.09 30.70 -17.41
C ASN A 448 -13.67 31.75 -16.46
N VAL A 449 -14.11 31.35 -15.26
CA VAL A 449 -14.79 32.25 -14.32
C VAL A 449 -13.80 33.25 -13.72
N ARG A 450 -12.58 32.80 -13.39
CA ARG A 450 -11.56 33.67 -12.78
C ARG A 450 -10.62 34.33 -13.79
N ARG A 451 -10.75 34.01 -15.09
CA ARG A 451 -9.85 34.44 -16.18
C ARG A 451 -8.37 34.15 -15.89
N TRP A 452 -8.08 33.02 -15.25
CA TRP A 452 -6.71 32.60 -15.00
C TRP A 452 -6.14 31.89 -16.21
N GLU A 453 -4.87 32.13 -16.51
CA GLU A 453 -4.18 31.44 -17.62
C GLU A 453 -3.90 29.96 -17.29
N TYR A 454 -3.79 29.63 -15.99
CA TYR A 454 -3.50 28.30 -15.48
C TYR A 454 -4.04 28.13 -14.07
N VAL A 455 -4.17 26.87 -13.64
CA VAL A 455 -4.51 26.49 -12.27
C VAL A 455 -3.26 26.00 -11.55
N ASN A 456 -2.91 26.58 -10.40
CA ASN A 456 -1.80 26.04 -9.59
C ASN A 456 -2.14 24.62 -9.10
N TYR A 457 -1.18 23.69 -9.17
CA TYR A 457 -1.42 22.28 -8.82
C TYR A 457 -1.90 22.09 -7.37
N GLY A 458 -1.25 22.75 -6.41
CA GLY A 458 -1.66 22.69 -4.99
C GLY A 458 -3.01 23.33 -4.73
N PHE A 459 -3.36 24.37 -5.50
CA PHE A 459 -4.71 24.97 -5.45
C PHE A 459 -5.77 23.99 -5.98
N LEU A 460 -5.50 23.28 -7.08
CA LEU A 460 -6.40 22.28 -7.63
C LEU A 460 -6.63 21.13 -6.65
N LEU A 461 -5.57 20.60 -6.02
CA LEU A 461 -5.69 19.55 -4.99
C LEU A 461 -6.59 19.95 -3.84
N LYS A 462 -6.39 21.16 -3.29
CA LYS A 462 -7.22 21.70 -2.20
C LYS A 462 -8.66 21.90 -2.66
N GLY A 463 -8.85 22.36 -3.89
CA GLY A 463 -10.18 22.55 -4.46
C GLY A 463 -10.95 21.23 -4.54
N LEU A 464 -10.33 20.19 -5.10
CA LEU A 464 -10.93 18.86 -5.25
C LEU A 464 -11.24 18.19 -3.90
N THR A 465 -10.52 18.55 -2.83
CA THR A 465 -10.82 18.04 -1.46
C THR A 465 -12.24 18.42 -1.02
N MET A 466 -12.77 19.54 -1.50
CA MET A 466 -14.09 20.06 -1.12
C MET A 466 -15.20 19.66 -2.10
N ASP A 467 -14.90 18.79 -3.07
CA ASP A 467 -15.85 18.37 -4.09
C ASP A 467 -16.74 17.25 -3.53
N LYS A 468 -17.99 17.59 -3.18
CA LYS A 468 -18.96 16.66 -2.56
C LYS A 468 -19.30 15.48 -3.47
N ASP A 469 -19.27 15.66 -4.79
CA ASP A 469 -19.59 14.59 -5.74
C ASP A 469 -18.47 13.53 -5.80
N LEU A 470 -17.28 13.87 -5.31
CA LEU A 470 -16.17 12.93 -5.15
C LEU A 470 -16.12 12.32 -3.74
N ASP A 471 -17.03 12.67 -2.83
CA ASP A 471 -17.13 12.12 -1.47
C ASP A 471 -17.89 10.78 -1.46
N LEU A 472 -17.46 9.89 -2.35
CA LEU A 472 -17.97 8.52 -2.47
C LEU A 472 -16.96 7.52 -1.90
N PRO A 473 -17.41 6.36 -1.40
CA PRO A 473 -16.54 5.29 -0.93
C PRO A 473 -15.46 4.92 -1.97
N GLY A 474 -14.20 4.92 -1.52
CA GLY A 474 -13.04 4.63 -2.36
C GLY A 474 -12.52 5.79 -3.22
N LEU A 475 -13.16 6.97 -3.18
CA LEU A 475 -12.76 8.19 -3.90
C LEU A 475 -12.25 9.28 -2.94
N ASN A 476 -11.51 10.26 -3.48
CA ASN A 476 -11.10 11.52 -2.84
C ASN A 476 -10.45 11.46 -1.44
N TYR A 477 -9.99 10.29 -1.01
CA TYR A 477 -9.56 10.04 0.37
C TYR A 477 -8.19 10.63 0.73
N SER A 478 -7.38 11.07 -0.25
CA SER A 478 -6.06 11.65 0.03
C SER A 478 -5.57 12.61 -1.07
N ASP A 479 -4.58 13.44 -0.71
CA ASP A 479 -3.86 14.30 -1.66
C ASP A 479 -3.16 13.47 -2.75
N GLN A 480 -2.62 12.30 -2.37
CA GLN A 480 -2.00 11.37 -3.31
C GLN A 480 -3.00 10.84 -4.33
N TRP A 481 -4.19 10.41 -3.90
CA TRP A 481 -5.24 9.94 -4.79
C TRP A 481 -5.64 11.00 -5.82
N ARG A 482 -5.83 12.25 -5.38
CA ARG A 482 -6.15 13.38 -6.28
C ARG A 482 -5.01 13.63 -7.27
N SER A 483 -3.77 13.53 -6.80
CA SER A 483 -2.57 13.70 -7.62
C SER A 483 -2.49 12.61 -8.70
N ASP A 484 -2.73 11.35 -8.34
CA ASP A 484 -2.73 10.21 -9.26
C ASP A 484 -3.74 10.39 -10.41
N TRP A 485 -4.95 10.89 -10.09
CA TRP A 485 -5.99 11.16 -11.09
C TRP A 485 -5.68 12.39 -11.96
N ILE A 486 -5.15 13.48 -11.40
CA ILE A 486 -4.69 14.63 -12.19
C ILE A 486 -3.58 14.18 -13.16
N ASP A 487 -2.60 13.43 -12.66
CA ASP A 487 -1.49 12.93 -13.47
C ASP A 487 -1.98 11.91 -14.51
N CYS A 488 -3.00 11.10 -14.21
CA CYS A 488 -3.70 10.29 -15.21
C CYS A 488 -4.28 11.17 -16.33
N LEU A 489 -5.07 12.20 -16.01
CA LEU A 489 -5.67 13.07 -17.03
C LEU A 489 -4.62 13.85 -17.85
N VAL A 490 -3.47 14.18 -17.25
CA VAL A 490 -2.32 14.75 -17.97
C VAL A 490 -1.71 13.72 -18.93
N ARG A 491 -1.46 12.49 -18.46
CA ARG A 491 -0.94 11.38 -19.29
C ARG A 491 -1.88 11.04 -20.45
N GLU A 492 -3.19 11.08 -20.21
CA GLU A 492 -4.24 10.81 -21.20
C GLU A 492 -4.49 11.99 -22.16
N GLN A 493 -3.67 13.05 -22.09
CA GLN A 493 -3.76 14.23 -22.94
C GLN A 493 -5.12 14.96 -22.85
N ILE A 494 -5.75 14.93 -21.67
CA ILE A 494 -6.96 15.71 -21.35
C ILE A 494 -6.54 17.04 -20.73
N LEU A 495 -5.64 16.97 -19.76
CA LEU A 495 -5.01 18.11 -19.10
C LEU A 495 -3.57 18.30 -19.58
N LEU A 496 -3.03 19.48 -19.35
CA LEU A 496 -1.65 19.83 -19.64
C LEU A 496 -0.98 20.29 -18.35
N ARG A 497 0.19 19.73 -18.03
CA ARG A 497 1.04 20.16 -16.90
C ARG A 497 2.24 20.95 -17.43
N GLU A 498 2.40 22.16 -16.92
CA GLU A 498 3.55 23.03 -17.21
C GLU A 498 4.24 23.45 -15.91
N LEU A 499 5.51 23.80 -16.01
CA LEU A 499 6.24 24.47 -14.93
C LEU A 499 6.31 25.96 -15.25
N VAL A 500 5.74 26.78 -14.38
CA VAL A 500 5.74 28.25 -14.54
C VAL A 500 6.48 28.87 -13.36
N PRO A 501 7.31 29.90 -13.57
CA PRO A 501 7.94 30.65 -12.49
C PRO A 501 6.90 31.11 -11.46
N HIS A 502 7.18 30.86 -10.19
CA HIS A 502 6.33 31.31 -9.10
C HIS A 502 6.28 32.83 -9.08
N ARG A 503 5.07 33.39 -8.97
CA ARG A 503 4.84 34.85 -9.08
C ARG A 503 5.65 35.67 -8.07
N HIS A 504 5.99 35.09 -6.92
CA HIS A 504 6.75 35.74 -5.85
C HIS A 504 8.23 35.32 -5.79
N ASN A 505 8.61 34.24 -6.50
CA ASN A 505 9.99 33.77 -6.55
C ASN A 505 10.26 33.17 -7.94
N PRO A 506 10.74 33.97 -8.92
CA PRO A 506 10.89 33.54 -10.29
C PRO A 506 11.88 32.37 -10.50
N ASP A 507 12.79 32.15 -9.54
CA ASP A 507 13.73 31.02 -9.54
C ASP A 507 13.07 29.70 -9.10
N ASP A 508 11.88 29.78 -8.51
CA ASP A 508 11.10 28.62 -8.06
C ASP A 508 10.02 28.29 -9.08
N LEU A 509 10.14 27.15 -9.75
CA LEU A 509 9.19 26.71 -10.77
C LEU A 509 8.06 25.93 -10.12
N VAL A 510 6.82 26.40 -10.28
CA VAL A 510 5.63 25.71 -9.76
C VAL A 510 4.88 24.95 -10.84
N PRO A 511 4.40 23.73 -10.53
CA PRO A 511 3.55 22.98 -11.44
C PRO A 511 2.17 23.64 -11.54
N VAL A 512 1.71 23.81 -12.76
CA VAL A 512 0.40 24.36 -13.10
C VAL A 512 -0.31 23.46 -14.10
N ILE A 513 -1.63 23.49 -14.07
CA ILE A 513 -2.53 22.70 -14.90
C ILE A 513 -3.32 23.63 -15.83
N LYS A 514 -3.40 23.24 -17.10
CA LYS A 514 -4.20 23.90 -18.15
C LYS A 514 -5.08 22.87 -18.84
N MET A 515 -6.13 23.35 -19.52
CA MET A 515 -6.88 22.53 -20.48
C MET A 515 -6.07 22.34 -21.75
N ARG A 516 -6.12 21.14 -22.35
CA ARG A 516 -5.55 20.94 -23.68
C ARG A 516 -6.50 21.52 -24.73
N THR A 517 -6.00 22.40 -25.58
CA THR A 517 -6.78 23.16 -26.57
C THR A 517 -7.60 22.29 -27.53
N GLU A 518 -7.16 21.05 -27.75
CA GLU A 518 -7.75 20.09 -28.70
C GLU A 518 -8.78 19.14 -28.06
N TYR A 519 -9.00 19.23 -26.74
CA TYR A 519 -9.91 18.31 -26.05
C TYR A 519 -11.39 18.69 -26.32
N PRO A 520 -12.20 17.79 -26.91
CA PRO A 520 -13.61 18.06 -27.18
C PRO A 520 -14.39 18.07 -25.86
N LEU A 521 -14.79 19.27 -25.44
CA LEU A 521 -15.68 19.46 -24.30
C LEU A 521 -17.08 18.97 -24.66
N LYS A 522 -17.51 17.85 -24.06
CA LYS A 522 -18.93 17.53 -23.98
C LYS A 522 -19.44 18.28 -22.76
N MET A 523 -20.19 19.36 -22.97
CA MET A 523 -21.10 19.82 -21.93
C MET A 523 -22.11 18.70 -21.78
N THR A 524 -22.04 17.94 -20.69
CA THR A 524 -23.14 17.08 -20.30
C THR A 524 -24.30 18.04 -20.07
N GLU A 525 -25.31 18.02 -20.96
CA GLU A 525 -26.65 18.45 -20.58
C GLU A 525 -27.06 17.47 -19.48
N THR A 526 -26.76 17.82 -18.23
CA THR A 526 -27.34 17.16 -17.08
C THR A 526 -28.84 17.43 -17.15
N GLU A 527 -29.62 16.36 -17.32
CA GLU A 527 -31.06 16.37 -17.08
C GLU A 527 -31.29 16.96 -15.67
N ASP A 528 -31.93 18.12 -15.61
CA ASP A 528 -32.46 18.80 -14.42
C ASP A 528 -31.53 18.84 -13.17
N GLU A 529 -30.29 19.30 -13.33
CA GLU A 529 -29.79 20.27 -12.35
C GLU A 529 -30.15 21.65 -12.91
N PRO A 530 -30.80 22.54 -12.13
CA PRO A 530 -31.12 23.86 -12.65
C PRO A 530 -29.81 24.44 -13.14
N GLU A 531 -29.81 24.89 -14.39
CA GLU A 531 -28.72 25.61 -14.98
C GLU A 531 -28.19 26.58 -13.91
N THR A 532 -27.02 26.33 -13.34
CA THR A 532 -26.15 27.45 -13.02
C THR A 532 -25.63 27.94 -14.36
N GLU A 533 -26.56 28.46 -15.19
CA GLU A 533 -26.39 29.80 -15.69
C GLU A 533 -25.64 30.53 -14.56
N THR A 534 -24.47 31.07 -14.85
CA THR A 534 -24.19 32.38 -14.27
C THR A 534 -25.28 33.30 -14.82
N VAL A 535 -26.51 33.14 -14.34
CA VAL A 535 -27.36 34.26 -14.05
C VAL A 535 -26.40 35.08 -13.20
N GLU A 536 -26.07 36.27 -13.66
CA GLU A 536 -25.83 37.33 -12.69
C GLU A 536 -27.10 37.31 -11.82
N GLU A 537 -27.12 36.48 -10.77
CA GLU A 537 -28.19 36.41 -9.80
C GLU A 537 -28.19 37.79 -9.20
N ASN A 538 -29.02 38.65 -9.77
CA ASN A 538 -29.07 40.03 -9.40
C ASN A 538 -29.74 40.06 -8.02
N TRP A 539 -28.92 40.02 -6.98
CA TRP A 539 -29.36 40.14 -5.60
C TRP A 539 -29.93 41.53 -5.32
N SER A 540 -29.71 42.49 -6.23
CA SER A 540 -30.18 43.86 -6.08
C SER A 540 -31.70 43.92 -5.88
N GLY A 541 -32.09 44.35 -4.68
CA GLY A 541 -33.49 44.54 -4.30
C GLY A 541 -34.17 43.31 -3.71
N ILE A 542 -33.46 42.18 -3.56
CA ILE A 542 -33.97 41.00 -2.84
C ILE A 542 -33.86 41.28 -1.33
N THR A 543 -34.98 41.24 -0.61
CA THR A 543 -34.98 41.45 0.84
C THR A 543 -34.40 40.24 1.58
N LEU A 544 -34.00 40.41 2.84
CA LEU A 544 -33.45 39.30 3.64
C LEU A 544 -34.50 38.20 3.85
N ASP A 545 -35.78 38.56 3.98
CA ASP A 545 -36.89 37.61 4.13
C ASP A 545 -37.13 36.80 2.85
N ASP A 546 -37.00 37.43 1.68
CA ASP A 546 -37.10 36.75 0.40
C ASP A 546 -35.90 35.81 0.21
N LEU A 547 -34.69 36.26 0.57
CA LEU A 547 -33.48 35.44 0.53
C LEU A 547 -33.61 34.20 1.42
N GLU A 548 -34.18 34.34 2.61
CA GLU A 548 -34.38 33.22 3.53
C GLU A 548 -35.32 32.13 2.98
N GLN A 549 -36.33 32.54 2.21
CA GLN A 549 -37.24 31.62 1.51
C GLN A 549 -36.60 30.96 0.28
N MET A 550 -35.69 31.67 -0.40
CA MET A 550 -35.03 31.20 -1.62
C MET A 550 -33.83 30.30 -1.31
N ASP A 551 -32.95 30.76 -0.42
CA ASP A 551 -31.70 30.10 -0.03
C ASP A 551 -31.40 30.41 1.44
N THR A 552 -31.97 29.58 2.32
CA THR A 552 -31.79 29.68 3.77
C THR A 552 -30.31 29.58 4.17
N GLU A 553 -29.50 28.77 3.46
CA GLU A 553 -28.07 28.62 3.80
C GLU A 553 -27.29 29.91 3.54
N THR A 554 -27.57 30.59 2.42
CA THR A 554 -26.98 31.90 2.13
C THR A 554 -27.49 32.97 3.09
N ALA A 555 -28.78 32.99 3.42
CA ALA A 555 -29.35 33.93 4.41
C ALA A 555 -28.70 33.79 5.80
N ASP A 556 -28.50 32.55 6.27
CA ASP A 556 -27.80 32.26 7.52
C ASP A 556 -26.35 32.73 7.49
N MET A 557 -25.68 32.54 6.35
CA MET A 557 -24.31 33.00 6.17
C MET A 557 -24.21 34.52 6.11
N VAL A 558 -25.19 35.22 5.52
CA VAL A 558 -25.29 36.70 5.56
C VAL A 558 -25.35 37.18 7.00
N ARG A 559 -26.20 36.56 7.84
CA ARG A 559 -26.30 36.88 9.28
C ARG A 559 -24.97 36.67 10.00
N ARG A 560 -24.29 35.55 9.73
CA ARG A 560 -22.95 35.26 10.29
C ARG A 560 -21.91 36.29 9.88
N VAL A 561 -21.83 36.62 8.59
CA VAL A 561 -20.88 37.61 8.06
C VAL A 561 -21.10 38.96 8.72
N VAL A 562 -22.34 39.46 8.76
CA VAL A 562 -22.66 40.77 9.36
C VAL A 562 -22.28 40.80 10.84
N VAL A 563 -22.68 39.79 11.62
CA VAL A 563 -22.37 39.74 13.06
C VAL A 563 -20.86 39.65 13.30
N SER A 564 -20.14 38.80 12.57
CA SER A 564 -18.69 38.63 12.74
C SER A 564 -17.89 39.86 12.32
N VAL A 565 -18.30 40.54 11.23
CA VAL A 565 -17.61 41.75 10.76
C VAL A 565 -17.86 42.90 11.73
N GLU A 566 -19.10 43.15 12.14
CA GLU A 566 -19.41 44.20 13.13
C GLU A 566 -18.66 43.95 14.44
N GLN A 567 -18.66 42.71 14.93
CA GLN A 567 -17.95 42.38 16.15
C GLN A 567 -16.45 42.65 16.03
N PHE A 568 -15.85 42.29 14.90
CA PHE A 568 -14.43 42.52 14.66
C PHE A 568 -14.10 44.01 14.59
N THR A 569 -14.84 44.79 13.81
CA THR A 569 -14.60 46.23 13.63
C THR A 569 -14.86 47.01 14.91
N SER A 570 -15.96 46.72 15.61
CA SER A 570 -16.34 47.33 16.88
C SER A 570 -15.34 47.02 18.01
N PHE A 571 -14.88 45.77 18.14
CA PHE A 571 -13.94 45.38 19.20
C PHE A 571 -12.51 45.88 18.95
N ARG A 572 -12.05 45.84 17.70
CA ARG A 572 -10.66 46.19 17.36
C ARG A 572 -10.47 47.66 16.98
N GLY A 573 -11.56 48.40 16.76
CA GLY A 573 -11.53 49.78 16.27
C GLY A 573 -10.97 49.91 14.85
N PHE A 574 -11.18 48.88 14.01
CA PHE A 574 -10.84 48.91 12.59
C PHE A 574 -12.10 49.18 11.77
N ASP A 575 -11.96 49.87 10.63
CA ASP A 575 -13.08 50.14 9.73
C ASP A 575 -13.46 48.92 8.87
N TRP A 576 -12.60 47.90 8.82
CA TRP A 576 -12.74 46.72 7.95
C TRP A 576 -12.23 45.44 8.63
N CYS A 577 -12.71 44.29 8.16
CA CYS A 577 -12.30 42.96 8.60
C CYS A 577 -11.57 42.19 7.48
N PRO A 578 -10.43 41.53 7.73
CA PRO A 578 -9.75 40.73 6.71
C PRO A 578 -10.62 39.55 6.23
N LEU A 579 -10.99 39.56 4.94
CA LEU A 579 -11.95 38.61 4.36
C LEU A 579 -11.48 37.15 4.50
N GLY A 580 -10.18 36.90 4.34
CA GLY A 580 -9.60 35.57 4.52
C GLY A 580 -9.66 35.05 5.97
N SER A 581 -9.53 35.96 6.96
CA SER A 581 -9.65 35.58 8.38
C SER A 581 -11.11 35.34 8.76
N LEU A 582 -12.02 36.15 8.20
CA LEU A 582 -13.45 35.97 8.34
C LEU A 582 -13.90 34.61 7.77
N HIS A 583 -13.51 34.30 6.52
CA HIS A 583 -13.85 33.01 5.89
C HIS A 583 -13.30 31.83 6.69
N LYS A 584 -12.06 31.93 7.19
CA LYS A 584 -11.47 30.88 8.02
C LYS A 584 -12.28 30.65 9.31
N ARG A 585 -12.83 31.70 9.93
CA ARG A 585 -13.67 31.60 11.13
C ARG A 585 -15.01 30.94 10.82
N LEU A 586 -15.65 31.35 9.73
CA LEU A 586 -16.99 30.88 9.33
C LEU A 586 -16.96 29.57 8.52
N ARG A 587 -15.77 29.00 8.27
CA ARG A 587 -15.58 27.79 7.44
C ARG A 587 -16.44 26.60 7.88
N ALA A 588 -16.66 26.41 9.18
CA ALA A 588 -17.46 25.29 9.67
C ALA A 588 -18.95 25.40 9.28
N ASN A 589 -19.40 26.60 8.88
CA ASN A 589 -20.77 26.89 8.49
C ASN A 589 -20.92 27.10 6.98
N ASP A 590 -19.83 27.04 6.20
CA ASP A 590 -19.85 27.26 4.76
C ASP A 590 -20.12 25.95 4.02
N ARG A 591 -21.35 25.77 3.52
CA ARG A 591 -21.80 24.53 2.86
C ARG A 591 -21.60 24.53 1.36
N GLY A 592 -20.58 25.21 0.84
CA GLY A 592 -20.22 25.23 -0.57
C GLY A 592 -19.81 26.62 -1.00
N MET A 593 -20.75 27.35 -1.61
CA MET A 593 -20.55 28.74 -2.06
C MET A 593 -21.28 29.77 -1.17
N SER A 594 -21.87 29.34 -0.06
CA SER A 594 -22.70 30.20 0.82
C SER A 594 -21.96 31.42 1.33
N PHE A 595 -20.67 31.30 1.68
CA PHE A 595 -19.85 32.45 2.09
C PHE A 595 -19.64 33.45 0.96
N GLN A 596 -19.36 32.97 -0.25
CA GLN A 596 -19.17 33.83 -1.41
C GLN A 596 -20.48 34.53 -1.79
N ARG A 597 -21.59 33.79 -1.89
CA ARG A 597 -22.92 34.33 -2.20
C ARG A 597 -23.37 35.35 -1.16
N ALA A 598 -23.12 35.11 0.12
CA ALA A 598 -23.45 36.06 1.19
C ALA A 598 -22.69 37.38 1.04
N VAL A 599 -21.41 37.33 0.67
CA VAL A 599 -20.59 38.54 0.43
C VAL A 599 -21.10 39.27 -0.82
N GLU A 600 -21.40 38.56 -1.90
CA GLU A 600 -21.96 39.13 -3.14
C GLU A 600 -23.33 39.79 -2.88
N TYR A 601 -24.23 39.11 -2.19
CA TYR A 601 -25.54 39.63 -1.77
C TYR A 601 -25.43 40.93 -0.97
N LEU A 602 -24.51 40.99 -0.01
CA LEU A 602 -24.27 42.20 0.79
C LEU A 602 -23.72 43.35 -0.04
N ILE A 603 -22.83 43.08 -1.00
CA ILE A 603 -22.27 44.12 -1.89
C ILE A 603 -23.35 44.67 -2.82
N GLU A 604 -24.13 43.80 -3.45
CA GLU A 604 -25.17 44.19 -4.43
C GLU A 604 -26.35 44.94 -3.80
N ASN A 605 -26.62 44.70 -2.52
CA ASN A 605 -27.61 45.45 -1.73
C ASN A 605 -27.01 46.64 -0.97
N GLY A 606 -25.80 47.08 -1.32
CA GLY A 606 -25.15 48.26 -0.72
C GLY A 606 -24.96 48.16 0.79
N SER A 607 -24.84 46.94 1.31
CA SER A 607 -24.72 46.62 2.73
C SER A 607 -23.27 46.35 3.16
N ALA A 608 -22.38 46.05 2.21
CA ALA A 608 -20.96 45.90 2.46
C ALA A 608 -20.11 46.37 1.28
N THR A 609 -18.86 46.71 1.55
CA THR A 609 -17.84 47.02 0.55
C THR A 609 -16.64 46.10 0.74
N VAL A 610 -16.01 45.67 -0.37
CA VAL A 610 -14.78 44.87 -0.33
C VAL A 610 -13.68 45.62 -1.06
N ASP A 611 -12.67 46.02 -0.31
CA ASP A 611 -11.53 46.80 -0.79
C ASP A 611 -10.20 46.11 -0.46
N GLU A 612 -9.12 46.59 -1.08
CA GLU A 612 -7.76 46.12 -0.83
C GLU A 612 -7.02 47.08 0.12
N TYR A 613 -6.55 46.56 1.25
CA TYR A 613 -5.88 47.33 2.30
C TYR A 613 -4.43 46.87 2.49
N PRO A 614 -3.49 47.78 2.80
CA PRO A 614 -2.10 47.41 3.05
C PRO A 614 -1.98 46.53 4.30
N ASN A 615 -1.29 45.40 4.19
CA ASN A 615 -1.08 44.49 5.32
C ASN A 615 0.13 44.93 6.15
N PRO A 616 0.00 45.20 7.47
CA PRO A 616 1.13 45.60 8.31
C PRO A 616 2.24 44.53 8.44
N GLN A 617 1.93 43.27 8.11
CA GLN A 617 2.81 42.11 8.25
C GLN A 617 3.30 41.58 6.89
N SER A 618 2.93 42.20 5.77
CA SER A 618 3.27 41.71 4.43
C SER A 618 3.31 42.86 3.42
N GLU A 619 4.14 42.74 2.38
CA GLU A 619 4.16 43.69 1.26
C GLU A 619 2.92 43.60 0.36
N TYR A 620 2.03 42.63 0.60
CA TYR A 620 0.79 42.43 -0.16
C TYR A 620 -0.42 43.12 0.47
N TYR A 621 -1.32 43.58 -0.40
CA TYR A 621 -2.61 44.08 0.03
C TYR A 621 -3.51 42.91 0.42
N THR A 622 -4.29 43.10 1.48
CA THR A 622 -5.27 42.15 1.99
C THR A 622 -6.67 42.64 1.62
N LYS A 623 -7.47 41.76 1.03
CA LYS A 623 -8.89 42.04 0.82
C LYS A 623 -9.61 42.13 2.17
N GLY A 624 -10.20 43.28 2.43
CA GLY A 624 -11.00 43.56 3.61
C GLY A 624 -12.46 43.75 3.23
N ILE A 625 -13.36 43.39 4.12
CA ILE A 625 -14.79 43.69 4.02
C ILE A 625 -15.17 44.71 5.10
N SER A 626 -15.95 45.70 4.72
CA SER A 626 -16.50 46.75 5.58
C SER A 626 -18.01 46.73 5.47
N LEU A 627 -18.73 46.97 6.58
CA LEU A 627 -20.19 47.04 6.57
C LEU A 627 -20.65 48.49 6.48
N GLU A 628 -21.71 48.71 5.71
CA GLU A 628 -22.47 49.96 5.76
C GLU A 628 -23.50 49.87 6.88
N MET A 629 -23.15 50.41 8.04
CA MET A 629 -23.96 50.31 9.27
C MET A 629 -25.36 50.94 9.15
N ASP A 630 -25.55 51.83 8.16
CA ASP A 630 -26.83 52.45 7.86
C ASP A 630 -27.71 51.65 6.91
N ALA A 631 -27.19 50.57 6.32
CA ALA A 631 -27.94 49.73 5.40
C ALA A 631 -29.07 48.96 6.12
N PRO A 632 -30.28 48.86 5.53
CA PRO A 632 -31.42 48.20 6.17
C PRO A 632 -31.15 46.75 6.60
N ILE A 633 -30.46 45.97 5.77
CA ILE A 633 -30.12 44.56 6.04
C ILE A 633 -29.18 44.46 7.25
N VAL A 634 -28.13 45.29 7.28
CA VAL A 634 -27.15 45.31 8.38
C VAL A 634 -27.82 45.71 9.69
N ARG A 635 -28.65 46.76 9.68
CA ARG A 635 -29.39 47.20 10.88
C ARG A 635 -30.33 46.12 11.38
N ALA A 636 -31.11 45.49 10.51
CA ALA A 636 -32.04 44.44 10.91
C ALA A 636 -31.32 43.29 11.63
N ILE A 637 -30.22 42.80 11.05
CA ILE A 637 -29.42 41.70 11.62
C ILE A 637 -28.80 42.10 12.97
N ILE A 638 -28.30 43.33 13.08
CA ILE A 638 -27.73 43.86 14.33
C ILE A 638 -28.81 44.04 15.40
N ASP A 639 -29.98 44.53 15.04
CA ASP A 639 -31.12 44.70 15.95
C ASP A 639 -31.62 43.34 16.47
N ASP A 640 -31.70 42.33 15.60
CA ASP A 640 -32.03 40.96 15.98
C ASP A 640 -30.98 40.38 16.94
N ARG A 641 -29.70 40.57 16.61
CA ARG A 641 -28.58 40.15 17.48
C ARG A 641 -28.69 40.79 18.85
N ASP A 642 -28.90 42.10 18.91
CA ASP A 642 -28.98 42.84 20.16
C ASP A 642 -30.22 42.45 20.96
N ALA A 643 -31.36 42.22 20.30
CA ALA A 643 -32.56 41.68 20.93
C ALA A 643 -32.30 40.29 21.53
N PHE A 644 -31.59 39.40 20.82
CA PHE A 644 -31.21 38.09 21.33
C PHE A 644 -30.27 38.21 22.54
N VAL A 645 -29.25 39.07 22.48
CA VAL A 645 -28.35 39.33 23.61
C VAL A 645 -29.09 39.91 24.82
N ARG A 646 -30.09 40.78 24.62
CA ARG A 646 -30.97 41.28 25.69
C ARG A 646 -31.74 40.13 26.36
N LEU A 647 -32.21 39.13 25.61
CA LEU A 647 -32.84 37.93 26.18
C LEU A 647 -31.87 37.11 27.02
N LEU A 648 -30.64 36.89 26.52
CA LEU A 648 -29.59 36.19 27.25
C LEU A 648 -29.23 36.91 28.57
N LEU A 649 -29.14 38.24 28.54
CA LEU A 649 -28.92 39.07 29.72
C LEU A 649 -30.07 38.97 30.72
N GLN A 650 -31.33 38.96 30.26
CA GLN A 650 -32.49 38.81 31.14
C GLN A 650 -32.53 37.44 31.83
N LEU A 651 -32.25 36.35 31.09
CA LEU A 651 -32.13 35.01 31.67
C LEU A 651 -31.03 34.97 32.73
N TYR A 652 -29.88 35.57 32.42
CA TYR A 652 -28.77 35.70 33.35
C TYR A 652 -29.13 36.51 34.61
N GLU A 653 -29.76 37.69 34.47
CA GLU A 653 -30.20 38.55 35.59
C GLU A 653 -31.19 37.81 36.50
N ARG A 654 -32.05 36.95 35.94
CA ARG A 654 -33.03 36.13 36.69
C ARG A 654 -32.46 34.82 37.23
N SER A 655 -31.17 34.55 37.02
CA SER A 655 -30.53 33.27 37.38
C SER A 655 -31.20 32.04 36.77
N ILE A 656 -31.77 32.18 35.57
CA ILE A 656 -32.38 31.09 34.79
C ILE A 656 -31.30 30.51 33.86
N PRO A 657 -31.10 29.18 33.80
CA PRO A 657 -30.15 28.57 32.87
C PRO A 657 -30.45 28.94 31.42
N ILE A 658 -29.44 29.31 30.63
CA ILE A 658 -29.62 29.63 29.22
C ILE A 658 -29.76 28.32 28.44
N SER A 659 -30.93 28.11 27.84
CA SER A 659 -31.27 26.97 26.99
C SER A 659 -32.39 27.38 26.02
N GLY A 660 -32.60 26.60 24.95
CA GLY A 660 -33.71 26.86 24.03
C GLY A 660 -35.07 26.84 24.72
N GLN A 661 -35.27 25.99 25.74
CA GLN A 661 -36.50 25.96 26.53
C GLN A 661 -36.70 27.26 27.32
N SER A 662 -35.64 27.78 27.94
CA SER A 662 -35.68 29.01 28.73
C SER A 662 -35.99 30.24 27.88
N ILE A 663 -35.46 30.30 26.65
CA ILE A 663 -35.75 31.39 25.72
C ILE A 663 -37.22 31.36 25.29
N ARG A 664 -37.74 30.19 24.88
CA ARG A 664 -39.16 30.03 24.50
C ARG A 664 -40.13 30.36 25.64
N MET A 665 -39.73 30.14 26.90
CA MET A 665 -40.53 30.54 28.07
C MET A 665 -40.50 32.05 28.36
N LEU A 666 -39.38 32.72 28.08
CA LEU A 666 -39.21 34.14 28.36
C LEU A 666 -39.85 35.02 27.29
N ASP A 667 -39.78 34.59 26.03
CA ASP A 667 -40.23 35.35 24.86
C ASP A 667 -41.02 34.44 23.90
N GLY A 668 -42.22 34.06 24.31
CA GLY A 668 -43.09 33.16 23.54
C GLY A 668 -43.80 33.79 22.34
N ASN A 669 -43.57 35.09 22.07
CA ASN A 669 -44.21 35.82 20.98
C ASN A 669 -43.33 35.97 19.73
N ILE A 670 -42.02 35.71 19.84
CA ILE A 670 -41.06 35.80 18.73
C ILE A 670 -40.56 34.38 18.42
N ASP A 671 -40.73 33.95 17.17
CA ASP A 671 -40.22 32.65 16.72
C ASP A 671 -38.75 32.78 16.32
N TRP A 672 -37.87 32.63 17.29
CA TRP A 672 -36.43 32.68 17.07
C TRP A 672 -35.95 31.39 16.38
N ASP A 673 -35.12 31.53 15.34
CA ASP A 673 -34.24 30.44 14.90
C ASP A 673 -33.14 30.22 15.95
N LEU A 674 -33.46 29.40 16.94
CA LEU A 674 -32.56 29.12 18.05
C LEU A 674 -31.30 28.41 17.59
N ASP A 675 -31.37 27.54 16.57
CA ASP A 675 -30.22 26.77 16.11
C ASP A 675 -29.18 27.70 15.45
N LEU A 676 -29.65 28.64 14.63
CA LEU A 676 -28.81 29.69 14.06
C LEU A 676 -28.22 30.59 15.15
N TRP A 677 -29.06 31.18 16.00
CA TRP A 677 -28.60 32.20 16.95
C TRP A 677 -27.70 31.62 18.05
N PHE A 678 -27.95 30.40 18.56
CA PHE A 678 -27.00 29.73 19.45
C PHE A 678 -25.67 29.49 18.73
N SER A 679 -25.71 28.99 17.50
CA SER A 679 -24.50 28.75 16.71
C SER A 679 -23.70 30.03 16.44
N VAL A 680 -24.34 31.15 16.11
CA VAL A 680 -23.70 32.45 15.91
C VAL A 680 -23.05 32.94 17.21
N MET A 681 -23.78 32.88 18.33
CA MET A 681 -23.26 33.32 19.64
C MET A 681 -22.10 32.48 20.14
N GLU A 682 -22.09 31.17 19.88
CA GLU A 682 -20.94 30.30 20.17
C GLU A 682 -19.74 30.64 19.28
N THR A 683 -19.97 30.80 17.97
CA THR A 683 -18.90 31.16 17.01
C THR A 683 -18.20 32.45 17.40
N GLU A 684 -18.96 33.42 17.90
CA GLU A 684 -18.47 34.73 18.33
C GLU A 684 -18.05 34.77 19.81
N ASN A 685 -18.01 33.64 20.51
CA ASN A 685 -17.64 33.52 21.94
C ASN A 685 -18.50 34.35 22.90
N VAL A 686 -19.72 34.69 22.51
CA VAL A 686 -20.73 35.28 23.40
C VAL A 686 -21.30 34.21 24.34
N LEU A 687 -21.50 32.99 23.83
CA LEU A 687 -21.94 31.82 24.60
C LEU A 687 -20.87 30.73 24.60
N ASN A 688 -20.79 29.99 25.70
CA ASN A 688 -20.00 28.76 25.80
C ASN A 688 -20.88 27.62 26.32
N ALA A 689 -20.83 26.46 25.67
CA ALA A 689 -21.52 25.25 26.13
C ALA A 689 -21.09 24.85 27.55
N VAL A 690 -22.04 24.45 28.39
CA VAL A 690 -21.77 24.01 29.77
C VAL A 690 -21.29 22.54 29.75
N PRO A 691 -20.07 22.24 30.27
CA PRO A 691 -19.57 20.88 30.29
C PRO A 691 -20.52 19.91 31.01
N GLY A 692 -20.86 18.80 30.35
CA GLY A 692 -21.73 17.76 30.89
C GLY A 692 -23.23 18.09 30.85
N ARG A 693 -23.66 19.19 30.23
CA ARG A 693 -25.08 19.55 30.08
C ARG A 693 -25.39 19.98 28.64
N ALA A 694 -25.80 19.02 27.81
CA ALA A 694 -26.18 19.27 26.42
C ALA A 694 -27.33 20.29 26.34
N GLY A 695 -27.21 21.27 25.44
CA GLY A 695 -28.21 22.32 25.22
C GLY A 695 -28.28 23.39 26.32
N GLN A 696 -27.31 23.45 27.24
CA GLN A 696 -27.15 24.53 28.22
C GLN A 696 -25.90 25.36 27.93
N TYR A 697 -26.06 26.68 28.06
CA TYR A 697 -25.02 27.65 27.74
C TYR A 697 -24.72 28.59 28.90
N SER A 698 -23.49 29.12 28.90
CA SER A 698 -23.03 30.15 29.81
C SER A 698 -22.72 31.43 29.02
N LEU A 699 -23.23 32.57 29.51
CA LEU A 699 -23.03 33.88 28.89
C LEU A 699 -21.69 34.48 29.30
N PHE A 700 -20.86 34.87 28.32
CA PHE A 700 -19.61 35.56 28.58
C PHE A 700 -19.86 37.06 28.83
N ARG A 701 -20.09 37.42 30.10
CA ARG A 701 -20.51 38.77 30.49
C ARG A 701 -19.57 39.91 30.14
N THR A 702 -18.27 39.63 30.10
CA THR A 702 -17.24 40.63 29.77
C THR A 702 -16.94 40.66 28.27
N HIS A 703 -17.73 39.95 27.46
CA HIS A 703 -17.66 40.04 26.01
C HIS A 703 -18.05 41.45 25.55
N HIS A 704 -17.37 41.95 24.52
CA HIS A 704 -17.53 43.31 24.01
C HIS A 704 -18.98 43.64 23.64
N THR A 705 -19.59 42.84 22.77
CA THR A 705 -20.99 42.97 22.33
C THR A 705 -21.97 42.94 23.50
N VAL A 706 -21.75 42.04 24.46
CA VAL A 706 -22.62 41.91 25.65
C VAL A 706 -22.54 43.17 26.51
N THR A 707 -21.34 43.76 26.63
CA THR A 707 -21.13 44.99 27.40
C THR A 707 -21.83 46.17 26.76
N LEU A 708 -21.70 46.34 25.43
CA LEU A 708 -22.37 47.41 24.67
C LEU A 708 -23.91 47.32 24.81
N VAL A 709 -24.47 46.13 24.61
CA VAL A 709 -25.93 45.91 24.74
C VAL A 709 -26.39 46.16 26.18
N ALA A 710 -25.63 45.71 27.18
CA ALA A 710 -25.95 45.96 28.59
C ALA A 710 -25.91 47.45 28.96
N GLU A 711 -24.97 48.22 28.40
CA GLU A 711 -24.91 49.68 28.58
C GLU A 711 -26.09 50.38 27.92
N ALA A 712 -26.45 50.00 26.69
CA ALA A 712 -27.63 50.52 25.99
C ALA A 712 -28.91 50.26 26.80
N MET A 713 -29.09 49.04 27.33
CA MET A 713 -30.22 48.71 28.22
C MET A 713 -30.26 49.58 29.48
N ARG A 714 -29.10 49.92 30.06
CA ARG A 714 -29.04 50.80 31.24
C ARG A 714 -29.46 52.23 30.91
N VAL A 715 -29.02 52.76 29.78
CA VAL A 715 -29.39 54.10 29.31
C VAL A 715 -30.89 54.17 29.01
N GLU A 716 -31.47 53.16 28.35
CA GLU A 716 -32.91 53.06 28.11
C GLU A 716 -33.73 53.00 29.41
N ARG A 717 -33.25 52.25 30.41
CA ARG A 717 -33.88 52.19 31.74
C ARG A 717 -33.82 53.53 32.48
N MET A 718 -32.74 54.29 32.36
CA MET A 718 -32.59 55.63 32.99
C MET A 718 -33.34 56.75 32.23
N GLY A 719 -33.64 56.56 30.95
CA GLY A 719 -34.37 57.52 30.11
C GLY A 719 -35.90 57.41 30.18
N ARG A 720 -36.44 56.38 30.84
CA ARG A 720 -37.89 56.27 31.11
C ARG A 720 -38.20 57.00 32.43
N PRO A 721 -39.02 58.07 32.43
CA PRO A 721 -39.51 58.62 33.69
C PRO A 721 -40.30 57.54 34.42
N ASP A 722 -40.00 57.35 35.72
CA ASP A 722 -40.67 56.39 36.59
C ASP A 722 -42.19 56.40 36.36
N LYS A 723 -42.73 55.24 35.97
CA LYS A 723 -44.17 54.96 35.98
C LYS A 723 -44.45 53.78 36.89
#